data_AF-A0A948FL80-F1
#
_entry.id   AF-A0A948FL80-F1
#
_cell.length_a   1.000
_cell.length_b   1.000
_cell.length_c   1.000
_cell.angle_alpha   90.00
_cell.angle_beta   90.00
_cell.angle_gamma   90.00
#
_symmetry.space_group_name_H-M   'P 1'
#
loop_
_entity.id
_entity.type
_entity.pdbx_description
1 polymer ?
#
loop_
_entity_poly.entity_id
_entity_poly.type
_entity_poly.pdbx_seq_one_letter_code
_entity_poly.pdbx_strand_id
1 'polypeptide(L)'
;MAPEEEKFDLDESARALYRQFAGIDDSDRAAEVDSSRSELIEYLNKEEKMLDYYRLLLSQATCLFSEILTNSRFAMLEKENDQKIIAFINHLKKIATHPKFDGRITCRLRGQQQPAEPSGTEIGSSETYDYELSVGNLLLDYNMARIVEQREKERGKAIYAKLMDAFRAMSVMKIFNFSIEIGKGAKSDYDRIETTIRHLINFYKSEGTADRNVVLDEYDQPNINLTLLAATNKVKAAALQNLVDKIKPKILGPEPAEELSFFTTVYDVILASKKYREQLAKMPIEINNVQWLTQNLRTDAKKTAEAVQASRLVLSKYGNNPRMASEVISSINSDGYSEIRTETMGKRLSLATDFLSLAKEKDNKVVQKEALNNIEAGLDHVPDEIFDRLTIRDGEISTVDDQGESREWSLNKQLFGLVSFFKQRSETKKKVQSIANRNVQFDSEDYSVIARNFQITELEAAHLIDLLRNCFNEQGHFRRNFFEKNIPEFVQYESRVFGFLWHYLKELPSREDRVSFLNALQLLVGELKQPQDALKILLSDIFSRSAVNYSDRNGLILSSILLRTMNREARSNIELTPEEVLLVRKGLNQEMVQVALDFFEKNHELLMRKFRNLTEALLKSSDRDESQGDEKQPRFLLYLQREIVIFFALIGGEAAQSIVLAIVREFGNPTSSFYNTQPEKADLKHALQLLQVSVRALRRFENPHAEGLFDEIIAKESDFIKLNDDPSHESYVKRVLGRIRQVV
;
A
#
# COMPACT_ATOMS: atom_id res chain seq x y z
N MET A 1 -11.78 -19.84 53.40
CA MET A 1 -11.44 -21.25 53.67
C MET A 1 -12.22 -22.11 52.70
N ALA A 2 -11.56 -22.65 51.68
CA ALA A 2 -12.10 -23.69 50.81
C ALA A 2 -11.54 -25.05 51.28
N PRO A 3 -12.27 -26.17 51.14
CA PRO A 3 -11.86 -27.47 51.67
C PRO A 3 -10.84 -28.18 50.78
N GLU A 4 -10.00 -29.00 51.39
CA GLU A 4 -8.97 -29.83 50.75
C GLU A 4 -9.57 -30.93 49.86
N GLU A 5 -9.00 -31.12 48.67
CA GLU A 5 -9.32 -32.23 47.76
C GLU A 5 -8.64 -33.53 48.24
N GLU A 6 -9.44 -34.55 48.58
CA GLU A 6 -8.97 -35.93 48.74
C GLU A 6 -8.57 -36.51 47.37
N LYS A 7 -7.30 -36.92 47.25
CA LYS A 7 -6.80 -37.71 46.11
C LYS A 7 -7.43 -39.11 46.13
N PHE A 8 -8.30 -39.39 45.17
CA PHE A 8 -8.74 -40.74 44.84
C PHE A 8 -7.56 -41.56 44.27
N ASP A 9 -7.22 -42.68 44.92
CA ASP A 9 -6.21 -43.62 44.44
C ASP A 9 -6.89 -44.77 43.69
N LEU A 10 -6.72 -44.83 42.38
CA LEU A 10 -7.30 -45.88 41.53
C LEU A 10 -6.52 -47.18 41.69
N ASP A 11 -7.22 -48.31 41.84
CA ASP A 11 -6.58 -49.64 41.91
C ASP A 11 -5.98 -50.08 40.57
N GLU A 12 -5.14 -51.12 40.63
CA GLU A 12 -4.33 -51.59 39.50
C GLU A 12 -5.17 -52.08 38.31
N SER A 13 -6.35 -52.63 38.59
CA SER A 13 -7.34 -53.06 37.60
C SER A 13 -8.02 -51.87 36.91
N ALA A 14 -8.35 -50.81 37.64
CA ALA A 14 -8.88 -49.57 37.08
C ALA A 14 -7.82 -48.84 36.23
N ARG A 15 -6.54 -48.86 36.65
CA ARG A 15 -5.40 -48.33 35.87
C ARG A 15 -5.15 -49.13 34.59
N ALA A 16 -5.32 -50.45 34.62
CA ALA A 16 -5.20 -51.30 33.44
C ALA A 16 -6.32 -51.04 32.41
N LEU A 17 -7.55 -50.80 32.88
CA LEU A 17 -8.67 -50.41 32.03
C LEU A 17 -8.44 -49.02 31.40
N TYR A 18 -7.93 -48.06 32.17
CA TYR A 18 -7.59 -46.72 31.68
C TYR A 18 -6.49 -46.74 30.61
N ARG A 19 -5.49 -47.63 30.76
CA ARG A 19 -4.44 -47.88 29.74
C ARG A 19 -4.95 -48.58 28.48
N GLN A 20 -6.08 -49.30 28.55
CA GLN A 20 -6.71 -49.90 27.36
C GLN A 20 -7.60 -48.91 26.62
N PHE A 21 -8.21 -47.94 27.31
CA PHE A 21 -9.01 -46.88 26.68
C PHE A 21 -8.16 -45.72 26.14
N ALA A 22 -7.02 -45.43 26.74
CA ALA A 22 -6.05 -44.47 26.25
C ALA A 22 -4.86 -45.21 25.64
N GLY A 23 -4.92 -45.44 24.32
CA GLY A 23 -3.80 -45.95 23.54
C GLY A 23 -2.53 -45.12 23.79
N ILE A 24 -1.43 -45.84 24.03
CA ILE A 24 -0.08 -45.41 24.38
C ILE A 24 0.39 -44.16 23.61
N ASP A 25 0.79 -43.11 24.34
CA ASP A 25 1.69 -42.04 23.86
C ASP A 25 2.75 -41.79 24.96
N ASP A 26 3.73 -42.71 25.04
CA ASP A 26 4.92 -42.62 25.88
C ASP A 26 6.16 -42.85 24.99
N SER A 27 6.44 -41.86 24.15
CA SER A 27 7.77 -41.62 23.59
C SER A 27 7.90 -40.12 23.34
N ASP A 28 9.01 -39.54 23.77
CA ASP A 28 9.42 -38.15 23.57
C ASP A 28 8.68 -37.46 22.41
N ARG A 29 7.77 -36.52 22.74
CA ARG A 29 7.17 -35.61 21.77
C ARG A 29 8.25 -34.70 21.20
N ALA A 30 8.99 -35.21 20.22
CA ALA A 30 9.29 -34.44 19.03
C ALA A 30 7.94 -33.83 18.61
N ALA A 31 7.86 -32.50 18.62
CA ALA A 31 6.65 -31.76 18.38
C ALA A 31 5.84 -32.41 17.25
N GLU A 32 4.66 -32.96 17.58
CA GLU A 32 3.64 -33.25 16.58
C GLU A 32 3.36 -31.91 15.89
N VAL A 33 3.93 -31.76 14.71
CA VAL A 33 3.61 -30.68 13.79
C VAL A 33 2.12 -30.85 13.53
N ASP A 34 1.31 -29.93 14.04
CA ASP A 34 -0.12 -29.81 13.77
C ASP A 34 -0.31 -29.84 12.24
N SER A 35 -0.56 -31.03 11.69
CA SER A 35 -0.60 -31.33 10.24
C SER A 35 -1.77 -30.66 9.53
N SER A 36 -2.55 -29.85 10.25
CA SER A 36 -3.68 -29.06 9.78
C SER A 36 -3.29 -27.64 9.32
N ARG A 37 -2.06 -27.18 9.54
CA ARG A 37 -1.67 -25.78 9.27
C ARG A 37 -0.79 -25.65 8.03
N SER A 38 -1.25 -24.87 7.05
CA SER A 38 -0.43 -24.47 5.90
C SER A 38 0.81 -23.70 6.36
N GLU A 39 2.00 -24.14 5.94
CA GLU A 39 3.27 -23.48 6.21
C GLU A 39 3.37 -22.13 5.50
N LEU A 40 2.83 -22.01 4.29
CA LEU A 40 2.75 -20.75 3.56
C LEU A 40 1.87 -19.75 4.30
N ILE A 41 0.69 -20.18 4.74
CA ILE A 41 -0.19 -19.34 5.56
C ILE A 41 0.47 -19.01 6.91
N GLU A 42 1.23 -19.92 7.51
CA GLU A 42 1.96 -19.65 8.75
C GLU A 42 3.04 -18.58 8.56
N TYR A 43 3.83 -18.63 7.48
CA TYR A 43 4.78 -17.58 7.13
C TYR A 43 4.08 -16.23 6.94
N LEU A 44 3.01 -16.19 6.13
CA LEU A 44 2.23 -14.98 5.90
C LEU A 44 1.57 -14.45 7.19
N ASN A 45 1.21 -15.34 8.13
CA ASN A 45 0.70 -14.98 9.44
C ASN A 45 1.79 -14.44 10.36
N LYS A 46 3.03 -14.95 10.28
CA LYS A 46 4.16 -14.43 11.07
C LYS A 46 4.50 -13.00 10.65
N GLU A 47 4.56 -12.74 9.34
CA GLU A 47 4.74 -11.39 8.81
C GLU A 47 3.61 -10.45 9.24
N GLU A 48 2.35 -10.87 9.07
CA GLU A 48 1.19 -10.07 9.49
C GLU A 48 1.19 -9.79 11.00
N LYS A 49 1.50 -10.78 11.84
CA LYS A 49 1.63 -10.61 13.29
C LYS A 49 2.76 -9.66 13.67
N MET A 50 3.87 -9.70 12.94
CA MET A 50 4.97 -8.76 13.13
C MET A 50 4.50 -7.33 12.83
N LEU A 51 3.84 -7.11 11.69
CA LEU A 51 3.28 -5.79 11.35
C LEU A 51 2.24 -5.33 12.38
N ASP A 52 1.36 -6.22 12.83
CA ASP A 52 0.33 -5.92 13.82
C ASP A 52 0.92 -5.60 15.19
N TYR A 53 1.98 -6.28 15.61
CA TYR A 53 2.72 -5.93 16.82
C TYR A 53 3.18 -4.47 16.78
N TYR A 54 3.76 -4.02 15.67
CA TYR A 54 4.20 -2.62 15.55
C TYR A 54 3.04 -1.63 15.44
N ARG A 55 1.92 -2.01 14.82
CA ARG A 55 0.67 -1.21 14.82
C ARG A 55 0.09 -1.05 16.22
N LEU A 56 0.06 -2.12 17.01
CA LEU A 56 -0.35 -2.06 18.41
C LEU A 56 0.54 -1.10 19.20
N LEU A 57 1.87 -1.18 19.02
CA LEU A 57 2.81 -0.26 19.67
C LEU A 57 2.58 1.20 19.25
N LEU A 58 2.34 1.46 17.96
CA LEU A 58 2.06 2.80 17.43
C LEU A 58 0.77 3.39 17.99
N SER A 59 -0.28 2.58 18.05
CA SER A 59 -1.54 2.98 18.65
C SER A 59 -1.37 3.27 20.14
N GLN A 60 -0.71 2.38 20.89
CA GLN A 60 -0.44 2.56 22.32
C GLN A 60 0.40 3.82 22.60
N ALA A 61 1.45 4.06 21.81
CA ALA A 61 2.26 5.26 21.92
C ALA A 61 1.42 6.52 21.65
N THR A 62 0.56 6.52 20.63
CA THR A 62 -0.32 7.65 20.32
C THR A 62 -1.37 7.90 21.40
N CYS A 63 -1.97 6.84 21.97
CA CYS A 63 -2.88 6.95 23.11
C CYS A 63 -2.18 7.57 24.31
N LEU A 64 -1.00 7.07 24.68
CA LEU A 64 -0.19 7.64 25.77
C LEU A 64 0.18 9.10 25.51
N PHE A 65 0.59 9.44 24.29
CA PHE A 65 0.91 10.81 23.91
C PHE A 65 -0.28 11.75 24.11
N SER A 66 -1.46 11.36 23.61
CA SER A 66 -2.69 12.13 23.75
C SER A 66 -3.13 12.28 25.22
N GLU A 67 -3.02 11.20 26.00
CA GLU A 67 -3.32 11.22 27.44
C GLU A 67 -2.38 12.11 28.24
N ILE A 68 -1.06 12.07 27.98
CA ILE A 68 -0.06 12.92 28.66
C ILE A 68 -0.42 14.41 28.47
N LEU A 69 -0.77 14.79 27.24
CA LEU A 69 -1.13 16.17 26.92
C LEU A 69 -2.50 16.55 27.49
N THR A 70 -3.47 15.65 27.49
CA THR A 70 -4.79 15.92 28.08
C THR A 70 -4.70 16.11 29.60
N ASN A 71 -3.94 15.24 30.27
CA ASN A 71 -3.69 15.31 31.71
C ASN A 71 -2.94 16.58 32.12
N SER A 72 -2.19 17.21 31.20
CA SER A 72 -1.45 18.44 31.50
C SER A 72 -2.34 19.56 32.07
N ARG A 73 -3.63 19.58 31.70
CA ARG A 73 -4.63 20.56 32.17
C ARG A 73 -5.01 20.39 33.65
N PHE A 74 -4.64 19.28 34.29
CA PHE A 74 -5.03 18.96 35.66
C PHE A 74 -3.79 18.76 36.55
N ALA A 75 -3.57 19.70 37.48
CA ALA A 75 -2.41 19.66 38.39
C ALA A 75 -2.33 18.37 39.23
N MET A 76 -3.47 17.76 39.56
CA MET A 76 -3.54 16.52 40.34
C MET A 76 -2.97 15.27 39.63
N LEU A 77 -2.78 15.31 38.31
CA LEU A 77 -2.34 14.17 37.48
C LEU A 77 -0.84 14.20 37.14
N GLU A 78 -0.05 15.07 37.77
CA GLU A 78 1.37 15.26 37.42
C GLU A 78 2.23 14.01 37.65
N LYS A 79 2.01 13.29 38.77
CA LYS A 79 2.70 12.02 39.05
C LYS A 79 2.30 10.90 38.08
N GLU A 80 1.06 10.91 37.61
CA GLU A 80 0.57 9.95 36.61
C GLU A 80 1.23 10.21 35.26
N ASN A 81 1.45 11.47 34.90
CA ASN A 81 2.14 11.86 33.68
C ASN A 81 3.59 11.37 33.63
N ASP A 82 4.33 11.38 34.74
CA ASP A 82 5.70 10.84 34.76
C ASP A 82 5.74 9.35 34.39
N GLN A 83 4.81 8.55 34.92
CA GLN A 83 4.70 7.14 34.58
C GLN A 83 4.31 6.93 33.11
N LYS A 84 3.38 7.74 32.59
CA LYS A 84 2.97 7.69 31.18
C LYS A 84 4.09 8.09 30.24
N ILE A 85 4.91 9.09 30.58
CA ILE A 85 6.09 9.49 29.78
C ILE A 85 7.08 8.33 29.68
N ILE A 86 7.37 7.65 30.79
CA ILE A 86 8.25 6.47 30.80
C ILE A 86 7.66 5.36 29.91
N ALA A 87 6.36 5.08 30.04
CA ALA A 87 5.69 4.10 29.21
C ALA A 87 5.75 4.48 27.72
N PHE A 88 5.50 5.74 27.38
CA PHE A 88 5.57 6.26 26.02
C PHE A 88 6.96 6.04 25.40
N ILE A 89 8.01 6.44 26.10
CA ILE A 89 9.40 6.24 25.66
C ILE A 89 9.73 4.76 25.48
N ASN A 90 9.22 3.87 26.34
CA ASN A 90 9.42 2.44 26.19
C ASN A 90 8.73 1.87 24.94
N HIS A 91 7.57 2.40 24.53
CA HIS A 91 6.95 2.03 23.26
C HIS A 91 7.77 2.54 22.07
N LEU A 92 8.27 3.78 22.13
CA LEU A 92 9.15 4.33 21.10
C LEU A 92 10.43 3.50 20.91
N LYS A 93 11.04 3.02 22.01
CA LYS A 93 12.19 2.12 21.96
C LYS A 93 11.88 0.81 21.23
N LYS A 94 10.70 0.23 21.46
CA LYS A 94 10.27 -0.99 20.76
C LYS A 94 9.94 -0.71 19.29
N ILE A 95 9.30 0.40 18.97
CA ILE A 95 9.03 0.79 17.58
C ILE A 95 10.35 0.95 16.79
N ALA A 96 11.38 1.52 17.43
CA ALA A 96 12.69 1.70 16.81
C ALA A 96 13.42 0.39 16.48
N THR A 97 12.96 -0.78 16.97
CA THR A 97 13.51 -2.08 16.56
C THR A 97 12.89 -2.63 15.28
N HIS A 98 11.93 -1.91 14.67
CA HIS A 98 11.33 -2.32 13.39
C HIS A 98 12.42 -2.40 12.30
N PRO A 99 12.50 -3.49 11.51
CA PRO A 99 13.58 -3.68 10.53
C PRO A 99 13.71 -2.56 9.49
N LYS A 100 12.58 -1.93 9.13
CA LYS A 100 12.52 -0.79 8.18
C LYS A 100 12.27 0.55 8.86
N PHE A 101 12.67 0.70 10.12
CA PHE A 101 12.52 1.97 10.83
C PHE A 101 13.38 3.06 10.17
N ASP A 102 12.76 4.14 9.71
CA ASP A 102 13.43 5.27 9.03
C ASP A 102 13.88 6.38 10.00
N GLY A 103 13.77 6.14 11.31
CA GLY A 103 14.10 7.12 12.35
C GLY A 103 12.93 8.01 12.76
N ARG A 104 11.75 7.86 12.16
CA ARG A 104 10.62 8.77 12.35
C ARG A 104 9.28 8.07 12.53
N ILE A 105 8.41 8.72 13.30
CA ILE A 105 6.98 8.43 13.37
C ILE A 105 6.24 9.69 12.93
N THR A 106 5.24 9.55 12.05
CA THR A 106 4.38 10.68 11.68
C THR A 106 2.92 10.36 11.92
N CYS A 107 2.14 11.41 12.19
CA CYS A 107 0.71 11.36 12.30
C CYS A 107 0.14 12.53 11.49
N ARG A 108 -0.86 12.27 10.63
CA ARG A 108 -1.52 13.31 9.84
C ARG A 108 -3.03 13.13 9.81
N LEU A 109 -3.78 14.23 9.90
CA LEU A 109 -5.21 14.25 9.64
C LEU A 109 -5.46 14.10 8.14
N ARG A 110 -6.20 13.06 7.74
CA ARG A 110 -6.63 12.83 6.36
C ARG A 110 -7.94 13.55 6.06
N GLY A 111 -8.92 13.42 6.94
CA GLY A 111 -10.24 14.05 6.80
C GLY A 111 -11.14 13.40 5.74
N GLN A 112 -11.17 12.06 5.64
CA GLN A 112 -11.93 11.29 4.63
C GLN A 112 -13.31 10.75 5.09
N GLN A 113 -13.92 11.31 6.15
CA GLN A 113 -15.15 10.81 6.82
C GLN A 113 -15.09 9.33 7.27
N GLN A 114 -15.43 9.09 8.53
CA GLN A 114 -15.76 7.75 9.00
C GLN A 114 -17.19 7.40 8.52
N PRO A 115 -17.47 6.15 8.09
CA PRO A 115 -18.86 5.75 7.84
C PRO A 115 -19.60 5.70 9.19
N ALA A 116 -20.84 6.18 9.22
CA ALA A 116 -21.70 6.01 10.39
C ALA A 116 -21.87 4.51 10.68
N GLU A 117 -21.75 4.10 11.95
CA GLU A 117 -21.98 2.71 12.33
C GLU A 117 -23.46 2.33 12.09
N PRO A 118 -23.76 1.15 11.54
CA PRO A 118 -25.12 0.62 11.46
C PRO A 118 -25.69 0.19 12.83
N SER A 119 -24.84 0.09 13.86
CA SER A 119 -25.27 -0.09 15.25
C SER A 119 -25.55 1.28 15.85
N GLY A 120 -26.80 1.57 16.21
CA GLY A 120 -27.32 2.85 16.73
C GLY A 120 -26.71 3.39 18.04
N THR A 121 -25.43 3.16 18.31
CA THR A 121 -24.62 3.94 19.23
C THR A 121 -24.10 5.17 18.49
N GLU A 122 -24.53 6.35 18.94
CA GLU A 122 -24.16 7.69 18.43
C GLU A 122 -22.66 8.04 18.63
N ILE A 123 -21.72 7.17 18.22
CA ILE A 123 -20.36 7.63 17.96
C ILE A 123 -20.40 8.28 16.58
N GLY A 124 -20.90 9.52 16.53
CA GLY A 124 -21.19 10.25 15.30
C GLY A 124 -20.03 10.20 14.30
N SER A 125 -20.36 9.90 13.05
CA SER A 125 -19.47 10.04 11.90
C SER A 125 -18.89 11.45 11.89
N SER A 126 -17.59 11.60 12.17
CA SER A 126 -16.97 12.93 12.18
C SER A 126 -15.65 12.94 11.43
N GLU A 127 -15.59 13.78 10.39
CA GLU A 127 -14.39 14.17 9.63
C GLU A 127 -13.24 14.69 10.49
N THR A 128 -13.56 15.09 11.72
CA THR A 128 -12.69 15.87 12.61
C THR A 128 -11.56 15.06 13.24
N TYR A 129 -11.62 13.73 13.18
CA TYR A 129 -10.72 12.83 13.90
C TYR A 129 -10.17 11.65 13.06
N ASP A 130 -10.18 11.76 11.73
CA ASP A 130 -9.63 10.73 10.83
C ASP A 130 -8.12 10.97 10.59
N TYR A 131 -7.29 10.28 11.38
CA TYR A 131 -5.83 10.35 11.31
C TYR A 131 -5.22 9.08 10.72
N GLU A 132 -4.04 9.24 10.14
CA GLU A 132 -3.15 8.16 9.72
C GLU A 132 -1.81 8.29 10.44
N LEU A 133 -1.38 7.20 11.05
CA LEU A 133 -0.08 7.02 11.68
C LEU A 133 0.84 6.26 10.71
N SER A 134 2.11 6.67 10.64
CA SER A 134 3.09 5.98 9.80
C SER A 134 4.48 5.86 10.41
N VAL A 135 5.15 4.77 10.05
CA VAL A 135 6.57 4.48 10.31
C VAL A 135 7.18 3.82 9.09
N GLY A 136 8.02 4.55 8.35
CA GLY A 136 8.42 4.11 7.00
C GLY A 136 7.19 3.79 6.14
N ASN A 137 7.11 2.55 5.63
CA ASN A 137 5.97 2.08 4.83
C ASN A 137 4.83 1.46 5.68
N LEU A 138 4.99 1.33 7.00
CA LEU A 138 3.95 0.80 7.87
C LEU A 138 2.90 1.90 8.12
N LEU A 139 1.65 1.64 7.74
CA LEU A 139 0.52 2.54 7.96
C LEU A 139 -0.46 1.97 9.00
N LEU A 140 -1.07 2.87 9.76
CA LEU A 140 -2.15 2.59 10.70
C LEU A 140 -3.17 3.72 10.69
N ASP A 141 -4.37 3.41 10.20
CA ASP A 141 -5.54 4.26 10.27
C ASP A 141 -6.68 3.57 11.05
N TYR A 142 -7.87 4.17 11.08
CA TYR A 142 -9.00 3.59 11.82
C TYR A 142 -9.48 2.24 11.23
N ASN A 143 -9.42 2.05 9.90
CA ASN A 143 -9.81 0.79 9.26
C ASN A 143 -8.83 -0.31 9.65
N MET A 144 -7.53 -0.04 9.54
CA MET A 144 -6.50 -0.97 9.94
C MET A 144 -6.55 -1.25 11.45
N ALA A 145 -6.85 -0.26 12.29
CA ALA A 145 -7.01 -0.48 13.73
C ALA A 145 -8.15 -1.47 14.05
N ARG A 146 -9.28 -1.42 13.32
CA ARG A 146 -10.37 -2.40 13.45
C ARG A 146 -9.92 -3.80 13.03
N ILE A 147 -9.19 -3.91 11.92
CA ILE A 147 -8.67 -5.18 11.43
C ILE A 147 -7.70 -5.78 12.46
N VAL A 148 -6.77 -4.98 12.98
CA VAL A 148 -5.80 -5.39 14.02
C VAL A 148 -6.53 -5.83 15.29
N GLU A 149 -7.55 -5.10 15.74
CA GLU A 149 -8.34 -5.49 16.92
C GLU A 149 -8.98 -6.88 16.76
N GLN A 150 -9.57 -7.15 15.58
CA GLN A 150 -10.17 -8.44 15.27
C GLN A 150 -9.13 -9.57 15.24
N ARG A 151 -7.93 -9.31 14.71
CA ARG A 151 -6.85 -10.31 14.60
C ARG A 151 -6.17 -10.60 15.94
N GLU A 152 -5.87 -9.57 16.72
CA GLU A 152 -5.08 -9.65 17.96
C GLU A 152 -5.92 -9.93 19.22
N LYS A 153 -7.25 -9.91 19.11
CA LYS A 153 -8.22 -10.28 20.16
C LYS A 153 -7.89 -9.64 21.52
N GLU A 154 -7.38 -10.41 22.47
CA GLU A 154 -7.06 -9.91 23.83
C GLU A 154 -5.98 -8.82 23.82
N ARG A 155 -4.93 -8.96 22.99
CA ARG A 155 -3.84 -7.98 22.90
C ARG A 155 -4.29 -6.68 22.24
N GLY A 156 -5.22 -6.78 21.29
CA GLY A 156 -5.82 -5.66 20.58
C GLY A 156 -7.08 -5.11 21.23
N LYS A 157 -7.50 -5.62 22.40
CA LYS A 157 -8.82 -5.32 22.97
C LYS A 157 -9.03 -3.82 23.19
N ALA A 158 -10.12 -3.32 22.60
CA ALA A 158 -10.53 -1.93 22.62
C ALA A 158 -9.53 -0.96 21.99
N ILE A 159 -8.59 -1.43 21.15
CA ILE A 159 -7.57 -0.55 20.60
C ILE A 159 -8.14 0.47 19.62
N TYR A 160 -9.11 0.06 18.81
CA TYR A 160 -9.84 0.96 17.93
C TYR A 160 -10.51 2.08 18.74
N ALA A 161 -11.31 1.74 19.75
CA ALA A 161 -11.99 2.72 20.58
C ALA A 161 -11.01 3.68 21.28
N LYS A 162 -9.94 3.16 21.88
CA LYS A 162 -8.88 3.97 22.52
C LYS A 162 -8.19 4.91 21.53
N LEU A 163 -7.89 4.43 20.33
CA LEU A 163 -7.25 5.24 19.31
C LEU A 163 -8.19 6.37 18.83
N MET A 164 -9.48 6.08 18.68
CA MET A 164 -10.48 7.10 18.33
C MET A 164 -10.63 8.16 19.44
N ASP A 165 -10.61 7.77 20.70
CA ASP A 165 -10.60 8.72 21.82
C ASP A 165 -9.31 9.58 21.83
N ALA A 166 -8.16 8.98 21.53
CA ALA A 166 -6.89 9.70 21.39
C ALA A 166 -6.93 10.72 20.24
N PHE A 167 -7.49 10.35 19.08
CA PHE A 167 -7.69 11.21 17.92
C PHE A 167 -8.65 12.37 18.23
N ARG A 168 -9.74 12.09 18.96
CA ARG A 168 -10.67 13.12 19.45
C ARG A 168 -9.97 14.13 20.35
N ALA A 169 -9.22 13.64 21.33
CA ALA A 169 -8.46 14.50 22.24
C ALA A 169 -7.41 15.34 21.50
N MET A 170 -6.67 14.77 20.55
CA MET A 170 -5.70 15.52 19.74
C MET A 170 -6.33 16.68 18.95
N SER A 171 -7.47 16.43 18.30
CA SER A 171 -8.19 17.46 17.55
C SER A 171 -8.73 18.57 18.45
N VAL A 172 -9.22 18.25 19.66
CA VAL A 172 -9.59 19.24 20.69
C VAL A 172 -8.37 20.08 21.12
N MET A 173 -7.18 19.47 21.19
CA MET A 173 -5.90 20.15 21.46
C MET A 173 -5.30 20.84 20.21
N LYS A 174 -6.04 20.86 19.09
CA LYS A 174 -5.62 21.41 17.79
C LYS A 174 -4.35 20.78 17.23
N ILE A 175 -4.11 19.49 17.49
CA ILE A 175 -2.98 18.72 16.94
C ILE A 175 -3.50 17.94 15.73
N PHE A 176 -3.23 18.43 14.52
CA PHE A 176 -3.70 17.81 13.26
C PHE A 176 -2.59 17.11 12.50
N ASN A 177 -1.34 17.41 12.82
CA ASN A 177 -0.21 16.57 12.46
C ASN A 177 0.89 16.65 13.52
N PHE A 178 1.67 15.59 13.63
CA PHE A 178 2.91 15.59 14.38
C PHE A 178 3.96 14.68 13.76
N SER A 179 5.21 14.97 14.08
CA SER A 179 6.37 14.15 13.71
C SER A 179 7.26 13.94 14.93
N ILE A 180 7.74 12.72 15.11
CA ILE A 180 8.67 12.34 16.18
C ILE A 180 9.92 11.74 15.55
N GLU A 181 11.06 12.38 15.75
CA GLU A 181 12.37 11.95 15.32
C GLU A 181 13.11 11.26 16.48
N ILE A 182 13.34 9.95 16.38
CA ILE A 182 13.97 9.14 17.43
C ILE A 182 15.51 9.20 17.36
N GLY A 183 16.09 9.65 16.24
CA GLY A 183 17.54 9.72 16.07
C GLY A 183 18.17 8.33 15.92
N LYS A 184 19.36 8.12 16.52
CA LYS A 184 20.11 6.86 16.41
C LYS A 184 19.73 5.83 17.49
N GLY A 185 18.71 6.12 18.29
CA GLY A 185 18.28 5.26 19.41
C GLY A 185 19.23 5.28 20.60
N ALA A 186 20.08 6.30 20.72
CA ALA A 186 20.94 6.46 21.90
C ALA A 186 20.10 6.95 23.10
N LYS A 187 20.58 6.72 24.33
CA LYS A 187 19.89 7.21 25.55
C LYS A 187 19.60 8.72 25.49
N SER A 188 20.58 9.50 25.00
CA SER A 188 20.46 10.94 24.82
C SER A 188 19.33 11.36 23.88
N ASP A 189 18.95 10.52 22.90
CA ASP A 189 17.85 10.83 21.99
C ASP A 189 16.50 10.75 22.72
N TYR A 190 16.33 9.72 23.56
CA TYR A 190 15.12 9.57 24.38
C TYR A 190 15.03 10.62 25.49
N ASP A 191 16.16 11.01 26.09
CA ASP A 191 16.19 12.10 27.09
C ASP A 191 15.74 13.44 26.46
N ARG A 192 16.06 13.67 25.19
CA ARG A 192 15.59 14.84 24.43
C ARG A 192 14.09 14.77 24.17
N ILE A 193 13.57 13.60 23.79
CA ILE A 193 12.12 13.39 23.59
C ILE A 193 11.36 13.66 24.89
N GLU A 194 11.84 13.12 26.02
CA GLU A 194 11.26 13.40 27.34
C GLU A 194 11.20 14.90 27.63
N THR A 195 12.33 15.58 27.45
CA THR A 195 12.45 17.04 27.66
C THR A 195 11.43 17.79 26.81
N THR A 196 11.26 17.40 25.55
CA THR A 196 10.26 18.00 24.66
C THR A 196 8.83 17.78 25.13
N ILE A 197 8.49 16.58 25.58
CA ILE A 197 7.15 16.29 26.13
C ILE A 197 6.87 17.18 27.34
N ARG A 198 7.85 17.36 28.24
CA ARG A 198 7.70 18.24 29.41
C ARG A 198 7.48 19.69 29.00
N HIS A 199 8.15 20.18 27.95
CA HIS A 199 7.89 21.51 27.40
C HIS A 199 6.50 21.62 26.76
N LEU A 200 6.04 20.59 26.05
CA LEU A 200 4.67 20.52 25.50
C LEU A 200 3.61 20.56 26.60
N ILE A 201 3.78 19.80 27.68
CA ILE A 201 2.90 19.84 28.86
C ILE A 201 2.78 21.27 29.39
N ASN A 202 3.91 21.97 29.54
CA ASN A 202 3.91 23.35 30.03
C ASN A 202 3.24 24.32 29.05
N PHE A 203 3.43 24.13 27.75
CA PHE A 203 2.75 24.90 26.72
C PHE A 203 1.22 24.80 26.86
N TYR A 204 0.69 23.59 26.93
CA TYR A 204 -0.76 23.36 27.06
C TYR A 204 -1.32 23.71 28.46
N LYS A 205 -0.52 23.61 29.53
CA LYS A 205 -0.87 24.15 30.87
C LYS A 205 -1.11 25.66 30.84
N SER A 206 -0.30 26.40 30.08
CA SER A 206 -0.38 27.86 29.95
C SER A 206 -1.45 28.34 28.94
N GLU A 207 -2.25 27.42 28.39
CA GLU A 207 -3.25 27.76 27.39
C GLU A 207 -4.43 28.51 28.03
N GLY A 208 -4.53 29.83 27.80
CA GLY A 208 -5.59 30.70 28.35
C GLY A 208 -5.15 31.64 29.48
N THR A 209 -3.88 31.62 29.89
CA THR A 209 -3.34 32.55 30.90
C THR A 209 -2.71 33.80 30.25
N ALA A 210 -2.79 34.95 30.92
CA ALA A 210 -2.24 36.22 30.44
C ALA A 210 -0.69 36.25 30.33
N ASP A 211 0.01 35.36 31.03
CA ASP A 211 1.48 35.31 31.13
C ASP A 211 2.11 34.35 30.10
N ARG A 212 1.76 34.54 28.82
CA ARG A 212 2.21 33.67 27.72
C ARG A 212 3.56 34.12 27.18
N ASN A 213 4.64 33.42 27.55
CA ASN A 213 5.93 33.49 26.86
C ASN A 213 5.88 32.71 25.52
N VAL A 214 4.93 33.05 24.66
CA VAL A 214 4.70 32.41 23.35
C VAL A 214 5.48 33.16 22.28
N VAL A 215 6.08 32.42 21.35
CA VAL A 215 6.74 32.98 20.17
C VAL A 215 5.76 32.93 19.00
N LEU A 216 5.62 34.05 18.29
CA LEU A 216 4.77 34.17 17.12
C LEU A 216 5.55 33.75 15.86
N ASP A 217 4.85 33.20 14.88
CA ASP A 217 5.40 32.88 13.56
C ASP A 217 5.44 34.10 12.62
N GLU A 218 5.85 33.86 11.38
CA GLU A 218 5.90 34.86 10.32
C GLU A 218 4.53 35.46 9.93
N TYR A 219 3.41 34.86 10.35
CA TYR A 219 2.04 35.35 10.15
C TYR A 219 1.45 35.94 11.44
N ASP A 220 2.32 36.23 12.43
CA ASP A 220 1.97 36.80 13.73
C ASP A 220 1.01 35.90 14.54
N GLN A 221 1.04 34.58 14.29
CA GLN A 221 0.24 33.58 15.02
C GLN A 221 1.07 32.85 16.08
N PRO A 222 0.47 32.46 17.22
CA PRO A 222 1.11 31.58 18.21
C PRO A 222 1.66 30.30 17.59
N ASN A 223 2.97 30.07 17.72
CA ASN A 223 3.62 28.90 17.12
C ASN A 223 4.21 27.96 18.18
N ILE A 224 3.72 26.72 18.18
CA ILE A 224 4.14 25.68 19.15
C ILE A 224 5.63 25.38 18.98
N ASN A 225 6.09 25.14 17.75
CA ASN A 225 7.46 24.69 17.48
C ASN A 225 8.50 25.76 17.82
N LEU A 226 8.25 27.04 17.49
CA LEU A 226 9.11 28.15 17.89
C LEU A 226 9.13 28.33 19.41
N THR A 227 7.98 28.24 20.07
CA THR A 227 7.89 28.36 21.54
C THR A 227 8.68 27.24 22.24
N LEU A 228 8.55 26.01 21.75
CA LEU A 228 9.30 24.85 22.22
C LEU A 228 10.82 24.96 21.94
N LEU A 229 11.19 25.52 20.80
CA LEU A 229 12.59 25.78 20.44
C LEU A 229 13.23 26.77 21.42
N ALA A 230 12.51 27.83 21.80
CA ALA A 230 12.97 28.78 22.82
C ALA A 230 13.17 28.09 24.18
N ALA A 231 12.16 27.34 24.63
CA ALA A 231 12.19 26.65 25.93
C ALA A 231 13.36 25.66 26.05
N THR A 232 13.57 24.85 25.02
CA THR A 232 14.59 23.80 25.01
C THR A 232 15.99 24.35 25.02
N ASN A 233 16.19 25.46 24.31
CA ASN A 233 17.48 26.14 24.25
C ASN A 233 17.67 27.15 25.39
N LYS A 234 16.72 27.23 26.34
CA LYS A 234 16.72 28.19 27.45
C LYS A 234 16.88 29.64 26.98
N VAL A 235 16.33 29.95 25.81
CA VAL A 235 16.33 31.28 25.20
C VAL A 235 15.02 31.99 25.59
N LYS A 236 15.10 33.28 25.95
CA LYS A 236 13.90 34.07 26.23
C LYS A 236 13.03 34.17 24.98
N ALA A 237 11.71 34.05 25.12
CA ALA A 237 10.77 34.16 24.00
C ALA A 237 11.00 35.43 23.16
N ALA A 238 11.22 36.58 23.80
CA ALA A 238 11.53 37.84 23.12
C ALA A 238 12.81 37.79 22.24
N ALA A 239 13.83 37.03 22.66
CA ALA A 239 15.05 36.90 21.86
C ALA A 239 14.81 36.03 20.62
N LEU A 240 13.99 34.98 20.73
CA LEU A 240 13.60 34.19 19.56
C LEU A 240 12.62 34.96 18.66
N GLN A 241 11.71 35.75 19.24
CA GLN A 241 10.84 36.65 18.48
C GLN A 241 11.66 37.63 17.63
N ASN A 242 12.68 38.27 18.22
CA ASN A 242 13.59 39.13 17.47
C ASN A 242 14.31 38.42 16.31
N LEU A 243 14.56 37.10 16.43
CA LEU A 243 15.11 36.30 15.34
C LEU A 243 14.05 36.08 14.24
N VAL A 244 12.82 35.77 14.63
CA VAL A 244 11.69 35.64 13.70
C VAL A 244 11.50 36.93 12.91
N ASP A 245 11.45 38.08 13.58
CA ASP A 245 11.24 39.39 12.96
C ASP A 245 12.36 39.75 11.96
N LYS A 246 13.59 39.26 12.20
CA LYS A 246 14.73 39.43 11.27
C LYS A 246 14.68 38.51 10.05
N ILE A 247 14.09 37.33 10.17
CA ILE A 247 14.02 36.34 9.10
C ILE A 247 12.75 36.52 8.25
N LYS A 248 11.61 36.85 8.87
CA LYS A 248 10.31 37.10 8.24
C LYS A 248 10.39 37.90 6.92
N PRO A 249 11.04 39.09 6.86
CA PRO A 249 11.11 39.85 5.60
C PRO A 249 11.94 39.16 4.51
N LYS A 250 12.84 38.23 4.85
CA LYS A 250 13.61 37.46 3.87
C LYS A 250 12.83 36.30 3.27
N ILE A 251 11.72 35.90 3.91
CA ILE A 251 10.85 34.80 3.46
C ILE A 251 9.61 35.37 2.75
N LEU A 252 8.97 36.39 3.34
CA LEU A 252 7.68 36.93 2.91
C LEU A 252 7.75 38.40 2.45
N GLY A 253 8.93 39.03 2.47
CA GLY A 253 9.08 40.43 2.06
C GLY A 253 8.99 40.64 0.54
N PRO A 254 9.04 41.90 0.08
CA PRO A 254 8.89 42.24 -1.34
C PRO A 254 10.04 41.69 -2.21
N GLU A 255 11.22 41.50 -1.63
CA GLU A 255 12.37 40.84 -2.25
C GLU A 255 12.81 39.66 -1.35
N PRO A 256 12.13 38.52 -1.42
CA PRO A 256 12.49 37.36 -0.61
C PRO A 256 13.83 36.80 -1.10
N ALA A 257 14.65 36.32 -0.16
CA ALA A 257 15.95 35.73 -0.49
C ALA A 257 15.75 34.41 -1.23
N GLU A 258 16.34 34.28 -2.41
CA GLU A 258 16.22 33.10 -3.28
C GLU A 258 16.64 31.81 -2.56
N GLU A 259 17.70 31.86 -1.75
CA GLU A 259 18.19 30.76 -0.92
C GLU A 259 17.18 30.27 0.12
N LEU A 260 16.22 31.11 0.51
CA LEU A 260 15.18 30.78 1.49
C LEU A 260 13.86 30.34 0.85
N SER A 261 13.77 30.31 -0.48
CA SER A 261 12.56 29.92 -1.22
C SER A 261 12.14 28.47 -0.99
N PHE A 262 13.06 27.61 -0.51
CA PHE A 262 12.83 26.18 -0.26
C PHE A 262 12.28 25.85 1.14
N PHE A 263 12.07 26.84 2.01
CA PHE A 263 11.61 26.61 3.38
C PHE A 263 10.17 27.06 3.57
N THR A 264 9.34 26.25 4.21
CA THR A 264 7.93 26.59 4.40
C THR A 264 7.75 27.71 5.42
N THR A 265 8.47 27.65 6.53
CA THR A 265 8.32 28.56 7.67
C THR A 265 9.64 29.16 8.15
N VAL A 266 9.57 30.18 9.01
CA VAL A 266 10.78 30.70 9.71
C VAL A 266 11.43 29.63 10.58
N TYR A 267 10.62 28.79 11.22
CA TYR A 267 11.11 27.66 12.02
C TYR A 267 12.02 26.74 11.17
N ASP A 268 11.58 26.39 9.96
CA ASP A 268 12.35 25.54 9.07
C ASP A 268 13.67 26.21 8.64
N VAL A 269 13.66 27.53 8.39
CA VAL A 269 14.88 28.30 8.07
C VAL A 269 15.87 28.28 9.22
N ILE A 270 15.41 28.45 10.46
CA ILE A 270 16.27 28.41 11.64
C ILE A 270 16.96 27.05 11.74
N LEU A 271 16.21 25.97 11.57
CA LEU A 271 16.77 24.62 11.63
C LEU A 271 17.63 24.25 10.43
N ALA A 272 17.45 24.87 9.27
CA ALA A 272 18.27 24.63 8.10
C ALA A 272 19.56 25.47 8.09
N SER A 273 19.61 26.61 8.77
CA SER A 273 20.81 27.44 8.86
C SER A 273 21.92 26.77 9.67
N LYS A 274 23.11 26.58 9.06
CA LYS A 274 24.28 26.03 9.78
C LYS A 274 24.62 26.86 11.03
N LYS A 275 24.62 28.19 10.89
CA LYS A 275 24.90 29.14 11.98
C LYS A 275 23.97 28.93 13.18
N TYR A 276 22.68 28.71 12.93
CA TYR A 276 21.71 28.54 14.02
C TYR A 276 21.68 27.10 14.54
N ARG A 277 21.93 26.09 13.70
CA ARG A 277 22.09 24.69 14.14
C ARG A 277 23.24 24.49 15.13
N GLU A 278 24.31 25.28 15.02
CA GLU A 278 25.42 25.27 15.97
C GLU A 278 25.05 25.87 17.34
N GLN A 279 23.98 26.67 17.40
CA GLN A 279 23.57 27.43 18.60
C GLN A 279 22.25 26.93 19.21
N LEU A 280 21.39 26.32 18.41
CA LEU A 280 20.04 25.89 18.78
C LEU A 280 19.89 24.40 18.47
N ALA A 281 19.61 23.62 19.51
CA ALA A 281 19.23 22.23 19.41
C ALA A 281 17.81 22.12 18.82
N LYS A 282 17.69 21.32 17.75
CA LYS A 282 16.40 20.92 17.17
C LYS A 282 15.57 20.11 18.16
N MET A 283 14.26 20.28 18.11
CA MET A 283 13.30 19.47 18.86
C MET A 283 12.99 18.15 18.15
N PRO A 284 13.00 17.00 18.86
CA PRO A 284 12.61 15.72 18.28
C PRO A 284 11.10 15.59 18.01
N ILE A 285 10.23 16.39 18.64
CA ILE A 285 8.79 16.41 18.35
C ILE A 285 8.41 17.74 17.71
N GLU A 286 7.72 17.66 16.57
CA GLU A 286 7.16 18.82 15.87
C GLU A 286 5.65 18.66 15.75
N ILE A 287 4.91 19.73 16.05
CA ILE A 287 3.44 19.76 16.03
C ILE A 287 2.97 20.74 14.95
N ASN A 288 2.01 20.31 14.13
CA ASN A 288 1.40 21.12 13.08
C ASN A 288 2.40 21.73 12.08
N ASN A 289 3.58 21.13 11.89
CA ASN A 289 4.53 21.61 10.91
C ASN A 289 4.08 21.17 9.50
N VAL A 290 3.65 22.14 8.70
CA VAL A 290 3.16 21.95 7.33
C VAL A 290 4.19 21.30 6.39
N GLN A 291 5.49 21.42 6.71
CA GLN A 291 6.52 20.69 5.99
C GLN A 291 6.26 19.17 5.93
N TRP A 292 5.67 18.60 6.98
CA TRP A 292 5.35 17.17 7.02
C TRP A 292 4.17 16.76 6.15
N LEU A 293 3.28 17.71 5.84
CA LEU A 293 2.14 17.46 4.95
C LEU A 293 2.52 17.48 3.46
N THR A 294 3.73 17.96 3.13
CA THR A 294 4.19 18.14 1.74
C THR A 294 5.44 17.32 1.39
N GLN A 295 5.86 16.37 2.24
CA GLN A 295 7.09 15.60 2.01
C GLN A 295 7.10 14.84 0.68
N ASN A 296 5.96 14.28 0.27
CA ASN A 296 5.85 13.51 -0.96
C ASN A 296 5.97 14.36 -2.23
N LEU A 297 5.84 15.69 -2.10
CA LEU A 297 6.07 16.65 -3.19
C LEU A 297 7.55 17.05 -3.35
N ARG A 298 8.44 16.65 -2.43
CA ARG A 298 9.83 17.14 -2.35
C ARG A 298 10.87 16.20 -2.97
N THR A 299 10.47 15.23 -3.78
CA THR A 299 11.39 14.28 -4.42
C THR A 299 12.22 14.90 -5.56
N ASP A 300 11.78 16.05 -6.09
CA ASP A 300 12.47 16.84 -7.12
C ASP A 300 12.70 18.27 -6.58
N ALA A 301 13.91 18.81 -6.76
CA ALA A 301 14.27 20.16 -6.32
C ALA A 301 13.37 21.25 -6.90
N LYS A 302 12.88 21.09 -8.14
CA LYS A 302 11.97 22.05 -8.76
C LYS A 302 10.56 21.97 -8.15
N LYS A 303 10.03 20.75 -8.00
CA LYS A 303 8.73 20.51 -7.34
C LYS A 303 8.74 20.95 -5.88
N THR A 304 9.89 20.87 -5.22
CA THR A 304 10.09 21.33 -3.85
C THR A 304 9.78 22.82 -3.68
N ALA A 305 10.20 23.68 -4.61
CA ALA A 305 9.93 25.11 -4.52
C ALA A 305 8.43 25.43 -4.72
N GLU A 306 7.79 24.77 -5.68
CA GLU A 306 6.37 24.97 -5.99
C GLU A 306 5.48 24.47 -4.83
N ALA A 307 5.81 23.32 -4.25
CA ALA A 307 5.16 22.78 -3.05
C ALA A 307 5.30 23.70 -1.81
N VAL A 308 6.46 24.33 -1.65
CA VAL A 308 6.70 25.31 -0.58
C VAL A 308 5.85 26.56 -0.78
N GLN A 309 5.75 27.07 -2.00
CA GLN A 309 4.88 28.21 -2.30
C GLN A 309 3.41 27.90 -2.07
N ALA A 310 2.94 26.71 -2.48
CA ALA A 310 1.58 26.25 -2.19
C ALA A 310 1.32 26.22 -0.67
N SER A 311 2.26 25.66 0.10
CA SER A 311 2.18 25.60 1.57
C SER A 311 2.10 26.99 2.21
N ARG A 312 2.93 27.94 1.76
CA ARG A 312 2.91 29.33 2.24
C ARG A 312 1.59 30.03 1.90
N LEU A 313 1.02 29.76 0.74
CA LEU A 313 -0.29 30.29 0.35
C LEU A 313 -1.39 29.76 1.28
N VAL A 314 -1.39 28.45 1.58
CA VAL A 314 -2.29 27.86 2.57
C VAL A 314 -2.11 28.51 3.94
N LEU A 315 -0.88 28.61 4.44
CA LEU A 315 -0.58 29.22 5.74
C LEU A 315 -1.02 30.68 5.82
N SER A 316 -0.87 31.45 4.73
CA SER A 316 -1.29 32.85 4.70
C SER A 316 -2.80 33.06 4.89
N LYS A 317 -3.64 32.09 4.49
CA LYS A 317 -5.10 32.16 4.63
C LYS A 317 -5.64 31.36 5.82
N TYR A 318 -5.04 30.20 6.10
CA TYR A 318 -5.55 29.21 7.04
C TYR A 318 -4.58 28.91 8.19
N GLY A 319 -3.47 29.64 8.36
CA GLY A 319 -2.48 29.39 9.41
C GLY A 319 -3.04 29.48 10.84
N ASN A 320 -4.07 30.30 11.05
CA ASN A 320 -4.79 30.37 12.33
C ASN A 320 -5.75 29.19 12.58
N ASN A 321 -5.98 28.35 11.56
CA ASN A 321 -6.80 27.16 11.61
C ASN A 321 -6.02 25.96 11.04
N PRO A 322 -5.14 25.34 11.86
CA PRO A 322 -4.28 24.24 11.42
C PRO A 322 -5.05 23.04 10.85
N ARG A 323 -6.32 22.84 11.26
CA ARG A 323 -7.20 21.84 10.66
C ARG A 323 -7.46 22.14 9.19
N MET A 324 -7.97 23.34 8.90
CA MET A 324 -8.26 23.76 7.53
C MET A 324 -7.00 23.78 6.68
N ALA A 325 -5.85 24.19 7.24
CA ALA A 325 -4.57 24.09 6.54
C ALA A 325 -4.25 22.64 6.14
N SER A 326 -4.45 21.67 7.05
CA SER A 326 -4.23 20.25 6.77
C SER A 326 -5.20 19.68 5.73
N GLU A 327 -6.49 20.03 5.85
CA GLU A 327 -7.53 19.57 4.92
C GLU A 327 -7.28 20.14 3.51
N VAL A 328 -6.95 21.43 3.37
CA VAL A 328 -6.64 22.07 2.08
C VAL A 328 -5.38 21.50 1.44
N ILE A 329 -4.31 21.27 2.21
CA ILE A 329 -3.08 20.65 1.67
C ILE A 329 -3.37 19.24 1.17
N SER A 330 -4.13 18.46 1.93
CA SER A 330 -4.56 17.14 1.49
C SER A 330 -5.38 17.22 0.20
N SER A 331 -6.21 18.25 0.02
CA SER A 331 -7.00 18.48 -1.20
C SER A 331 -6.20 18.85 -2.45
N ILE A 332 -4.96 19.31 -2.31
CA ILE A 332 -4.11 19.69 -3.44
C ILE A 332 -2.94 18.72 -3.65
N ASN A 333 -2.88 17.65 -2.85
CA ASN A 333 -1.89 16.58 -2.95
C ASN A 333 -2.54 15.32 -3.53
N SER A 334 -1.75 14.55 -4.30
CA SER A 334 -2.21 13.28 -4.88
C SER A 334 -2.71 12.29 -3.82
N ASP A 335 -2.00 12.17 -2.70
CA ASP A 335 -2.31 11.20 -1.65
C ASP A 335 -3.66 11.45 -0.97
N GLY A 336 -4.16 12.69 -1.01
CA GLY A 336 -5.47 13.02 -0.44
C GLY A 336 -6.64 12.34 -1.15
N TYR A 337 -6.39 11.81 -2.34
CA TYR A 337 -7.34 11.05 -3.17
C TYR A 337 -7.18 9.53 -3.03
N SER A 338 -6.15 9.04 -2.33
CA SER A 338 -6.00 7.61 -2.05
C SER A 338 -7.15 7.12 -1.17
N GLU A 339 -7.80 6.03 -1.57
CA GLU A 339 -8.97 5.46 -0.86
C GLU A 339 -10.12 6.45 -0.63
N ILE A 340 -10.18 7.53 -1.42
CA ILE A 340 -11.24 8.53 -1.30
C ILE A 340 -12.61 7.88 -1.53
N ARG A 341 -13.62 8.38 -0.81
CA ARG A 341 -14.99 7.90 -0.94
C ARG A 341 -15.85 8.91 -1.66
N THR A 342 -16.91 8.42 -2.30
CA THR A 342 -17.87 9.25 -3.03
C THR A 342 -18.42 10.38 -2.16
N GLU A 343 -18.72 10.13 -0.88
CA GLU A 343 -19.33 11.12 0.03
C GLU A 343 -18.37 12.28 0.38
N THR A 344 -17.06 12.03 0.31
CA THR A 344 -16.01 13.01 0.69
C THR A 344 -15.34 13.68 -0.49
N MET A 345 -15.47 13.09 -1.68
CA MET A 345 -14.92 13.61 -2.92
C MET A 345 -15.39 15.05 -3.18
N GLY A 346 -16.67 15.34 -2.94
CA GLY A 346 -17.22 16.69 -3.07
C GLY A 346 -16.49 17.72 -2.22
N LYS A 347 -16.42 17.49 -0.90
CA LYS A 347 -15.73 18.38 0.04
C LYS A 347 -14.26 18.58 -0.36
N ARG A 348 -13.56 17.49 -0.72
CA ARG A 348 -12.16 17.51 -1.15
C ARG A 348 -11.98 18.45 -2.35
N LEU A 349 -12.82 18.30 -3.37
CA LEU A 349 -12.79 19.11 -4.59
C LEU A 349 -13.24 20.56 -4.36
N SER A 350 -14.16 20.82 -3.42
CA SER A 350 -14.53 22.18 -3.02
C SER A 350 -13.37 22.91 -2.36
N LEU A 351 -12.65 22.26 -1.43
CA LEU A 351 -11.45 22.84 -0.81
C LEU A 351 -10.35 23.11 -1.84
N ALA A 352 -10.17 22.22 -2.81
CA ALA A 352 -9.26 22.45 -3.93
C ALA A 352 -9.70 23.64 -4.79
N THR A 353 -11.01 23.80 -5.03
CA THR A 353 -11.59 24.94 -5.76
C THR A 353 -11.30 26.27 -5.06
N ASP A 354 -11.48 26.32 -3.74
CA ASP A 354 -11.18 27.50 -2.93
C ASP A 354 -9.69 27.86 -2.98
N PHE A 355 -8.82 26.86 -2.94
CA PHE A 355 -7.37 27.05 -3.06
C PHE A 355 -6.97 27.57 -4.44
N LEU A 356 -7.49 26.97 -5.52
CA LEU A 356 -7.21 27.40 -6.89
C LEU A 356 -7.69 28.84 -7.15
N SER A 357 -8.84 29.21 -6.58
CA SER A 357 -9.37 30.57 -6.66
C SER A 357 -8.46 31.56 -5.93
N LEU A 358 -7.99 31.20 -4.73
CA LEU A 358 -7.00 31.99 -3.97
C LEU A 358 -5.68 32.15 -4.74
N ALA A 359 -5.15 31.09 -5.35
CA ALA A 359 -3.93 31.15 -6.13
C ALA A 359 -4.08 32.09 -7.34
N LYS A 360 -5.24 32.06 -7.99
CA LYS A 360 -5.59 32.96 -9.10
C LYS A 360 -5.70 34.42 -8.67
N GLU A 361 -6.33 34.70 -7.53
CA GLU A 361 -6.43 36.06 -6.96
C GLU A 361 -5.05 36.67 -6.66
N LYS A 362 -4.07 35.84 -6.33
CA LYS A 362 -2.68 36.24 -6.08
C LYS A 362 -1.78 36.20 -7.33
N ASP A 363 -2.36 35.97 -8.51
CA ASP A 363 -1.65 35.77 -9.80
C ASP A 363 -0.52 34.73 -9.75
N ASN A 364 -0.67 33.70 -8.90
CA ASN A 364 0.33 32.66 -8.73
C ASN A 364 0.03 31.46 -9.65
N LYS A 365 0.26 31.65 -10.96
CA LYS A 365 0.02 30.64 -12.00
C LYS A 365 0.85 29.37 -11.82
N VAL A 366 2.03 29.48 -11.22
CA VAL A 366 2.92 28.33 -10.97
C VAL A 366 2.31 27.40 -9.93
N VAL A 367 1.91 27.94 -8.77
CA VAL A 367 1.23 27.16 -7.71
C VAL A 367 -0.10 26.60 -8.20
N GLN A 368 -0.86 27.36 -9.00
CA GLN A 368 -2.11 26.88 -9.58
C GLN A 368 -1.88 25.66 -10.48
N LYS A 369 -0.85 25.70 -11.34
CA LYS A 369 -0.49 24.59 -12.22
C LYS A 369 -0.05 23.36 -11.43
N GLU A 370 0.81 23.55 -10.43
CA GLU A 370 1.31 22.44 -9.62
C GLU A 370 0.19 21.75 -8.82
N ALA A 371 -0.71 22.53 -8.21
CA ALA A 371 -1.88 21.96 -7.53
C ALA A 371 -2.78 21.17 -8.49
N LEU A 372 -3.03 21.68 -9.71
CA LEU A 372 -3.80 20.95 -10.72
C LEU A 372 -3.13 19.64 -11.14
N ASN A 373 -1.81 19.63 -11.35
CA ASN A 373 -1.06 18.42 -11.69
C ASN A 373 -1.15 17.37 -10.58
N ASN A 374 -1.03 17.80 -9.32
CA ASN A 374 -1.09 16.90 -8.16
C ASN A 374 -2.51 16.33 -7.96
N ILE A 375 -3.53 17.15 -8.18
CA ILE A 375 -4.93 16.69 -8.18
C ILE A 375 -5.19 15.70 -9.32
N GLU A 376 -4.71 16.00 -10.55
CA GLU A 376 -4.83 15.09 -11.69
C GLU A 376 -4.16 13.74 -11.41
N ALA A 377 -2.96 13.75 -10.84
CA ALA A 377 -2.25 12.54 -10.42
C ALA A 377 -3.01 11.76 -9.32
N GLY A 378 -3.64 12.46 -8.38
CA GLY A 378 -4.49 11.82 -7.35
C GLY A 378 -5.75 11.19 -7.94
N LEU A 379 -6.47 11.91 -8.80
CA LEU A 379 -7.68 11.43 -9.47
C LEU A 379 -7.42 10.23 -10.38
N ASP A 380 -6.21 10.10 -10.92
CA ASP A 380 -5.82 8.96 -11.75
C ASP A 380 -5.91 7.61 -11.02
N HIS A 381 -5.74 7.62 -9.70
CA HIS A 381 -5.79 6.43 -8.84
C HIS A 381 -7.18 6.14 -8.26
N VAL A 382 -8.15 7.01 -8.51
CA VAL A 382 -9.52 6.85 -8.02
C VAL A 382 -10.24 5.76 -8.84
N PRO A 383 -10.90 4.78 -8.19
CA PRO A 383 -11.63 3.72 -8.91
C PRO A 383 -12.75 4.26 -9.81
N ASP A 384 -12.96 3.60 -10.96
CA ASP A 384 -13.98 3.99 -11.95
C ASP A 384 -15.40 4.00 -11.34
N GLU A 385 -15.66 3.13 -10.37
CA GLU A 385 -16.94 3.01 -9.66
C GLU A 385 -17.31 4.30 -8.92
N ILE A 386 -16.32 5.07 -8.48
CA ILE A 386 -16.55 6.37 -7.82
C ILE A 386 -16.99 7.39 -8.86
N PHE A 387 -16.35 7.42 -10.04
CA PHE A 387 -16.73 8.30 -11.14
C PHE A 387 -18.10 7.95 -11.72
N ASP A 388 -18.45 6.66 -11.76
CA ASP A 388 -19.75 6.19 -12.23
C ASP A 388 -20.92 6.76 -11.41
N ARG A 389 -20.72 6.96 -10.11
CA ARG A 389 -21.71 7.54 -9.18
C ARG A 389 -21.87 9.07 -9.31
N LEU A 390 -20.95 9.74 -10.01
CA LEU A 390 -21.05 11.18 -10.25
C LEU A 390 -22.07 11.46 -11.36
N THR A 391 -22.83 12.54 -11.21
CA THR A 391 -23.65 13.14 -12.26
C THR A 391 -23.10 14.53 -12.57
N ILE A 392 -22.94 14.86 -13.85
CA ILE A 392 -22.41 16.15 -14.29
C ILE A 392 -23.49 16.86 -15.11
N ARG A 393 -23.94 18.04 -14.68
CA ARG A 393 -24.94 18.87 -15.37
C ARG A 393 -24.60 20.34 -15.22
N ASP A 394 -24.65 21.11 -16.31
CA ASP A 394 -24.58 22.58 -16.32
C ASP A 394 -23.42 23.22 -15.52
N GLY A 395 -22.27 22.54 -15.41
CA GLY A 395 -21.11 23.03 -14.66
C GLY A 395 -21.11 22.65 -13.17
N GLU A 396 -22.12 21.91 -12.74
CA GLU A 396 -22.26 21.34 -11.40
C GLU A 396 -22.02 19.83 -11.44
N ILE A 397 -21.51 19.32 -10.33
CA ILE A 397 -21.30 17.89 -10.14
C ILE A 397 -22.11 17.49 -8.92
N SER A 398 -22.85 16.40 -9.06
CA SER A 398 -23.66 15.86 -7.98
C SER A 398 -23.39 14.38 -7.75
N THR A 399 -23.62 13.94 -6.52
CA THR A 399 -23.60 12.53 -6.14
C THR A 399 -24.84 12.20 -5.36
N VAL A 400 -25.36 10.99 -5.58
CA VAL A 400 -26.41 10.42 -4.75
C VAL A 400 -25.75 9.48 -3.76
N ASP A 401 -25.98 9.71 -2.47
CA ASP A 401 -25.50 8.80 -1.43
C ASP A 401 -26.36 7.54 -1.32
N ASP A 402 -25.93 6.57 -0.50
CA ASP A 402 -26.65 5.30 -0.31
C ASP A 402 -28.07 5.48 0.28
N GLN A 403 -28.40 6.68 0.79
CA GLN A 403 -29.73 7.03 1.32
C GLN A 403 -30.60 7.75 0.28
N GLY A 404 -30.07 7.99 -0.93
CA GLY A 404 -30.78 8.67 -2.00
C GLY A 404 -30.71 10.20 -1.93
N GLU A 405 -29.91 10.78 -1.01
CA GLU A 405 -29.74 12.23 -0.93
C GLU A 405 -28.73 12.72 -1.98
N SER A 406 -29.14 13.73 -2.76
CA SER A 406 -28.26 14.39 -3.74
C SER A 406 -27.43 15.46 -3.05
N ARG A 407 -26.11 15.39 -3.19
CA ARG A 407 -25.17 16.45 -2.80
C ARG A 407 -24.61 17.10 -4.06
N GLU A 408 -24.75 18.41 -4.17
CA GLU A 408 -24.29 19.20 -5.31
C GLU A 408 -23.10 20.07 -4.91
N TRP A 409 -22.13 20.19 -5.82
CA TRP A 409 -20.99 21.08 -5.63
C TRP A 409 -20.59 21.77 -6.94
N SER A 410 -20.18 23.03 -6.79
CA SER A 410 -19.60 23.82 -7.88
C SER A 410 -18.08 23.77 -7.82
N LEU A 411 -17.44 23.61 -8.98
CA LEU A 411 -16.00 23.51 -9.10
C LEU A 411 -15.44 24.67 -9.92
N ASN A 412 -14.19 25.04 -9.65
CA ASN A 412 -13.44 25.89 -10.56
C ASN A 412 -13.41 25.27 -11.97
N LYS A 413 -13.54 26.07 -13.03
CA LYS A 413 -13.58 25.61 -14.43
C LYS A 413 -12.49 24.60 -14.81
N GLN A 414 -11.25 24.78 -14.32
CA GLN A 414 -10.15 23.85 -14.62
C GLN A 414 -10.33 22.51 -13.91
N LEU A 415 -10.77 22.53 -12.65
CA LEU A 415 -11.02 21.33 -11.87
C LEU A 415 -12.28 20.59 -12.36
N PHE A 416 -13.32 21.33 -12.74
CA PHE A 416 -14.49 20.77 -13.44
C PHE A 416 -14.06 20.00 -14.68
N GLY A 417 -13.23 20.60 -15.55
CA GLY A 417 -12.70 19.94 -16.73
C GLY A 417 -11.88 18.68 -16.44
N LEU A 418 -11.16 18.63 -15.31
CA LEU A 418 -10.46 17.42 -14.86
C LEU A 418 -11.45 16.32 -14.46
N VAL A 419 -12.40 16.62 -13.59
CA VAL A 419 -13.36 15.61 -13.12
C VAL A 419 -14.24 15.10 -14.26
N SER A 420 -14.70 15.99 -15.15
CA SER A 420 -15.42 15.61 -16.37
C SER A 420 -14.58 14.71 -17.27
N PHE A 421 -13.28 15.00 -17.43
CA PHE A 421 -12.37 14.12 -18.17
C PHE A 421 -12.29 12.72 -17.55
N PHE A 422 -12.10 12.60 -16.22
CA PHE A 422 -12.02 11.28 -15.57
C PHE A 422 -13.35 10.51 -15.61
N LYS A 423 -14.49 11.20 -15.50
CA LYS A 423 -15.81 10.59 -15.73
C LYS A 423 -15.91 10.04 -17.15
N GLN A 424 -15.63 10.88 -18.15
CA GLN A 424 -15.66 10.45 -19.55
C GLN A 424 -14.67 9.32 -19.82
N ARG A 425 -13.50 9.34 -19.18
CA ARG A 425 -12.51 8.26 -19.25
C ARG A 425 -13.06 6.91 -18.79
N SER A 426 -13.80 6.88 -17.67
CA SER A 426 -14.50 5.68 -17.20
C SER A 426 -15.50 5.17 -18.26
N GLU A 427 -16.26 6.06 -18.89
CA GLU A 427 -17.26 5.71 -19.90
C GLU A 427 -16.61 5.21 -21.20
N THR A 428 -15.63 5.94 -21.73
CA THR A 428 -14.85 5.53 -22.91
C THR A 428 -14.14 4.20 -22.66
N LYS A 429 -13.65 3.94 -21.43
CA LYS A 429 -13.09 2.63 -21.08
C LYS A 429 -14.05 1.47 -21.29
N LYS A 430 -15.30 1.62 -20.84
CA LYS A 430 -16.36 0.62 -21.05
C LYS A 430 -16.67 0.41 -22.53
N LYS A 431 -16.65 1.49 -23.34
CA LYS A 431 -16.79 1.39 -24.80
C LYS A 431 -15.63 0.59 -25.42
N VAL A 432 -14.37 0.87 -25.05
CA VAL A 432 -13.21 0.13 -25.58
C VAL A 432 -13.20 -1.33 -25.13
N GLN A 433 -13.58 -1.63 -23.89
CA GLN A 433 -13.76 -3.03 -23.45
C GLN A 433 -14.81 -3.79 -24.30
N SER A 434 -15.78 -3.05 -24.82
CA SER A 434 -16.83 -3.57 -25.70
C SER A 434 -16.50 -3.44 -27.19
N ILE A 435 -15.25 -3.14 -27.57
CA ILE A 435 -14.85 -2.85 -28.98
C ILE A 435 -15.12 -4.00 -29.95
N ALA A 436 -15.17 -5.23 -29.46
CA ALA A 436 -15.55 -6.41 -30.24
C ALA A 436 -17.00 -6.35 -30.75
N ASN A 437 -17.87 -5.61 -30.06
CA ASN A 437 -19.24 -5.35 -30.49
C ASN A 437 -19.26 -4.21 -31.52
N ARG A 438 -19.58 -4.55 -32.77
CA ARG A 438 -19.64 -3.59 -33.89
C ARG A 438 -20.67 -2.45 -33.69
N ASN A 439 -21.64 -2.63 -32.79
CA ASN A 439 -22.62 -1.58 -32.47
C ASN A 439 -22.05 -0.47 -31.60
N VAL A 440 -20.88 -0.69 -30.97
CA VAL A 440 -20.18 0.36 -30.23
C VAL A 440 -19.66 1.38 -31.23
N GLN A 441 -20.05 2.64 -31.05
CA GLN A 441 -19.57 3.78 -31.82
C GLN A 441 -18.69 4.65 -30.91
N PHE A 442 -17.61 5.16 -31.49
CA PHE A 442 -16.78 6.18 -30.84
C PHE A 442 -17.02 7.51 -31.52
N ASP A 443 -17.23 8.54 -30.73
CA ASP A 443 -17.39 9.92 -31.18
C ASP A 443 -16.10 10.73 -30.98
N SER A 444 -16.13 12.01 -31.35
CA SER A 444 -14.98 12.91 -31.19
C SER A 444 -14.54 13.06 -29.73
N GLU A 445 -15.46 12.99 -28.78
CA GLU A 445 -15.16 13.14 -27.36
C GLU A 445 -14.41 11.91 -26.83
N ASP A 446 -14.82 10.71 -27.24
CA ASP A 446 -14.08 9.48 -26.95
C ASP A 446 -12.64 9.52 -27.48
N TYR A 447 -12.44 9.98 -28.72
CA TYR A 447 -11.10 10.10 -29.28
C TYR A 447 -10.26 11.14 -28.55
N SER A 448 -10.85 12.25 -28.11
CA SER A 448 -10.18 13.27 -27.30
C SER A 448 -9.73 12.73 -25.94
N VAL A 449 -10.55 11.89 -25.31
CA VAL A 449 -10.25 11.25 -24.03
C VAL A 449 -9.10 10.26 -24.17
N ILE A 450 -9.14 9.40 -25.19
CA ILE A 450 -8.05 8.47 -25.50
C ILE A 450 -6.77 9.26 -25.81
N ALA A 451 -6.86 10.28 -26.66
CA ALA A 451 -5.76 11.13 -27.04
C ALA A 451 -5.07 11.73 -25.80
N ARG A 452 -5.84 12.31 -24.88
CA ARG A 452 -5.29 12.88 -23.64
C ARG A 452 -4.71 11.81 -22.70
N ASN A 453 -5.43 10.71 -22.47
CA ASN A 453 -5.01 9.67 -21.51
C ASN A 453 -3.69 9.00 -21.93
N PHE A 454 -3.49 8.83 -23.23
CA PHE A 454 -2.30 8.21 -23.79
C PHE A 454 -1.30 9.22 -24.38
N GLN A 455 -1.57 10.52 -24.26
CA GLN A 455 -0.75 11.63 -24.76
C GLN A 455 -0.46 11.55 -26.28
N ILE A 456 -1.44 11.10 -27.06
CA ILE A 456 -1.43 11.04 -28.53
C ILE A 456 -2.41 12.08 -29.11
N THR A 457 -2.44 12.24 -30.43
CA THR A 457 -3.42 13.10 -31.12
C THR A 457 -4.77 12.40 -31.30
N GLU A 458 -5.85 13.16 -31.50
CA GLU A 458 -7.19 12.58 -31.77
C GLU A 458 -7.22 11.72 -33.04
N LEU A 459 -6.46 12.12 -34.06
CA LEU A 459 -6.28 11.33 -35.29
C LEU A 459 -5.59 9.99 -35.01
N GLU A 460 -4.55 10.00 -34.17
CA GLU A 460 -3.86 8.77 -33.76
C GLU A 460 -4.76 7.90 -32.87
N ALA A 461 -5.58 8.49 -32.01
CA ALA A 461 -6.55 7.76 -31.21
C ALA A 461 -7.61 7.06 -32.09
N ALA A 462 -8.16 7.77 -33.08
CA ALA A 462 -9.08 7.19 -34.05
C ALA A 462 -8.41 6.06 -34.86
N HIS A 463 -7.19 6.29 -35.34
CA HIS A 463 -6.40 5.29 -36.03
C HIS A 463 -6.15 4.04 -35.16
N LEU A 464 -5.79 4.22 -33.89
CA LEU A 464 -5.57 3.12 -32.96
C LEU A 464 -6.83 2.29 -32.72
N ILE A 465 -7.99 2.95 -32.58
CA ILE A 465 -9.29 2.29 -32.44
C ILE A 465 -9.64 1.49 -33.71
N ASP A 466 -9.37 2.05 -34.89
CA ASP A 466 -9.60 1.35 -36.16
C ASP A 466 -8.69 0.13 -36.33
N LEU A 467 -7.41 0.26 -36.01
CA LEU A 467 -6.47 -0.87 -35.99
C LEU A 467 -6.95 -1.97 -35.05
N LEU A 468 -7.47 -1.60 -33.89
CA LEU A 468 -7.98 -2.55 -32.92
C LEU A 468 -9.27 -3.22 -33.35
N ARG A 469 -10.23 -2.48 -33.90
CA ARG A 469 -11.46 -3.08 -34.48
C ARG A 469 -11.13 -4.14 -35.52
N ASN A 470 -10.12 -3.89 -36.36
CA ASN A 470 -9.67 -4.83 -37.38
C ASN A 470 -9.03 -6.11 -36.81
N CYS A 471 -8.66 -6.09 -35.52
CA CYS A 471 -8.18 -7.26 -34.80
C CYS A 471 -9.32 -8.16 -34.29
N PHE A 472 -10.60 -7.85 -34.51
CA PHE A 472 -11.73 -8.70 -34.13
C PHE A 472 -12.52 -9.19 -35.35
N ASN A 473 -13.05 -10.40 -35.30
CA ASN A 473 -13.94 -10.93 -36.34
C ASN A 473 -15.41 -10.51 -36.12
N GLU A 474 -16.32 -10.96 -36.98
CA GLU A 474 -17.75 -10.61 -36.91
C GLU A 474 -18.44 -11.14 -35.65
N GLN A 475 -17.89 -12.21 -35.07
CA GLN A 475 -18.36 -12.84 -33.83
C GLN A 475 -17.72 -12.22 -32.58
N GLY A 476 -16.84 -11.23 -32.72
CA GLY A 476 -16.15 -10.58 -31.61
C GLY A 476 -14.92 -11.32 -31.08
N HIS A 477 -14.43 -12.35 -31.78
CA HIS A 477 -13.20 -13.07 -31.42
C HIS A 477 -11.94 -12.37 -31.92
N PHE A 478 -10.87 -12.47 -31.14
CA PHE A 478 -9.60 -11.82 -31.40
C PHE A 478 -8.80 -12.56 -32.48
N ARG A 479 -8.30 -11.81 -33.47
CA ARG A 479 -7.59 -12.29 -34.65
C ARG A 479 -6.11 -11.97 -34.53
N ARG A 480 -5.38 -12.87 -33.88
CA ARG A 480 -3.93 -12.74 -33.66
C ARG A 480 -3.13 -12.34 -34.92
N ASN A 481 -3.34 -13.02 -36.04
CA ASN A 481 -2.59 -12.73 -37.28
C ASN A 481 -2.78 -11.30 -37.82
N PHE A 482 -3.91 -10.65 -37.50
CA PHE A 482 -4.17 -9.26 -37.90
C PHE A 482 -3.43 -8.31 -36.98
N PHE A 483 -3.48 -8.57 -35.67
CA PHE A 483 -2.71 -7.81 -34.68
C PHE A 483 -1.21 -7.86 -34.97
N GLU A 484 -0.66 -9.07 -35.20
CA GLU A 484 0.78 -9.26 -35.46
C GLU A 484 1.27 -8.50 -36.70
N LYS A 485 0.46 -8.45 -37.76
CA LYS A 485 0.77 -7.68 -38.97
C LYS A 485 0.83 -6.18 -38.72
N ASN A 486 0.03 -5.70 -37.77
CA ASN A 486 -0.08 -4.28 -37.41
C ASN A 486 0.89 -3.87 -36.29
N ILE A 487 1.72 -4.77 -35.75
CA ILE A 487 2.74 -4.42 -34.73
C ILE A 487 3.62 -3.24 -35.15
N PRO A 488 4.13 -3.15 -36.40
CA PRO A 488 4.94 -2.00 -36.83
C PRO A 488 4.20 -0.66 -36.74
N GLU A 489 2.87 -0.67 -36.81
CA GLU A 489 2.03 0.52 -36.65
C GLU A 489 1.76 0.79 -35.17
N PHE A 490 1.50 -0.24 -34.35
CA PHE A 490 1.32 -0.10 -32.90
C PHE A 490 2.57 0.44 -32.20
N VAL A 491 3.76 -0.05 -32.57
CA VAL A 491 5.04 0.31 -31.92
C VAL A 491 5.39 1.79 -32.10
N GLN A 492 4.83 2.48 -33.11
CA GLN A 492 5.03 3.92 -33.29
C GLN A 492 4.55 4.74 -32.09
N TYR A 493 3.62 4.19 -31.30
CA TYR A 493 3.06 4.79 -30.10
C TYR A 493 3.77 4.34 -28.79
N GLU A 494 4.82 3.51 -28.88
CA GLU A 494 5.68 3.09 -27.76
C GLU A 494 4.92 2.55 -26.52
N SER A 495 5.36 2.86 -25.29
CA SER A 495 4.75 2.38 -24.05
C SER A 495 3.28 2.77 -23.88
N ARG A 496 2.82 3.81 -24.58
CA ARG A 496 1.43 4.29 -24.55
C ARG A 496 0.49 3.26 -25.18
N VAL A 497 0.93 2.58 -26.24
CA VAL A 497 0.13 1.52 -26.88
C VAL A 497 0.01 0.31 -25.97
N PHE A 498 1.07 -0.05 -25.25
CA PHE A 498 1.04 -1.19 -24.35
C PHE A 498 0.07 -0.93 -23.20
N GLY A 499 0.15 0.25 -22.58
CA GLY A 499 -0.80 0.67 -21.55
C GLY A 499 -2.24 0.64 -22.04
N PHE A 500 -2.51 1.18 -23.23
CA PHE A 500 -3.82 1.13 -23.87
C PHE A 500 -4.33 -0.31 -23.99
N LEU A 501 -3.55 -1.16 -24.64
CA LEU A 501 -3.93 -2.54 -24.96
C LEU A 501 -4.12 -3.37 -23.70
N TRP A 502 -3.20 -3.24 -22.74
CA TRP A 502 -3.30 -3.95 -21.46
C TRP A 502 -4.53 -3.49 -20.67
N HIS A 503 -4.74 -2.18 -20.57
CA HIS A 503 -5.83 -1.62 -19.77
C HIS A 503 -7.21 -2.06 -20.26
N TYR A 504 -7.42 -2.09 -21.58
CA TYR A 504 -8.74 -2.39 -22.15
C TYR A 504 -8.95 -3.85 -22.52
N LEU A 505 -7.91 -4.60 -22.92
CA LEU A 505 -8.06 -5.93 -23.52
C LEU A 505 -7.50 -7.08 -22.67
N LYS A 506 -6.95 -6.83 -21.47
CA LYS A 506 -6.45 -7.91 -20.60
C LYS A 506 -7.55 -8.89 -20.13
N GLU A 507 -8.83 -8.50 -20.18
CA GLU A 507 -9.98 -9.29 -19.70
C GLU A 507 -10.95 -9.67 -20.83
N LEU A 508 -10.42 -10.07 -22.00
CA LEU A 508 -11.28 -10.59 -23.09
C LEU A 508 -12.17 -11.75 -22.60
N PRO A 509 -13.43 -11.87 -23.04
CA PRO A 509 -14.40 -12.82 -22.49
C PRO A 509 -14.01 -14.31 -22.62
N SER A 510 -13.45 -14.71 -23.77
CA SER A 510 -13.05 -16.09 -24.04
C SER A 510 -11.61 -16.39 -23.60
N ARG A 511 -11.37 -17.60 -23.07
CA ARG A 511 -10.01 -18.10 -22.76
C ARG A 511 -9.11 -18.12 -24.00
N GLU A 512 -9.66 -18.56 -25.13
CA GLU A 512 -8.92 -18.65 -26.40
C GLU A 512 -8.46 -17.27 -26.88
N ASP A 513 -9.34 -16.27 -26.76
CA ASP A 513 -9.04 -14.88 -27.09
C ASP A 513 -7.98 -14.31 -26.15
N ARG A 514 -8.08 -14.57 -24.83
CA ARG A 514 -7.05 -14.16 -23.85
C ARG A 514 -5.68 -14.75 -24.15
N VAL A 515 -5.61 -16.03 -24.53
CA VAL A 515 -4.35 -16.70 -24.89
C VAL A 515 -3.79 -16.16 -26.20
N SER A 516 -4.65 -15.98 -27.21
CA SER A 516 -4.26 -15.41 -28.50
C SER A 516 -3.73 -13.99 -28.36
N PHE A 517 -4.38 -13.17 -27.53
CA PHE A 517 -3.96 -11.82 -27.21
C PHE A 517 -2.65 -11.77 -26.43
N LEU A 518 -2.47 -12.62 -25.41
CA LEU A 518 -1.20 -12.75 -24.67
C LEU A 518 -0.03 -13.02 -25.63
N ASN A 519 -0.18 -13.98 -26.55
CA ASN A 519 0.88 -14.33 -27.49
C ASN A 519 1.17 -13.20 -28.49
N ALA A 520 0.16 -12.44 -28.88
CA ALA A 520 0.35 -11.26 -29.72
C ALA A 520 1.09 -10.13 -28.97
N LEU A 521 0.78 -9.91 -27.69
CA LEU A 521 1.44 -8.91 -26.84
C LEU A 521 2.92 -9.24 -26.58
N GLN A 522 3.32 -10.50 -26.56
CA GLN A 522 4.73 -10.87 -26.40
C GLN A 522 5.60 -10.32 -27.53
N LEU A 523 5.09 -10.38 -28.76
CA LEU A 523 5.78 -9.83 -29.93
C LEU A 523 5.85 -8.31 -29.85
N LEU A 524 4.75 -7.66 -29.44
CA LEU A 524 4.74 -6.20 -29.23
C LEU A 524 5.78 -5.78 -28.19
N VAL A 525 5.82 -6.46 -27.03
CA VAL A 525 6.75 -6.18 -25.94
C VAL A 525 8.21 -6.29 -26.38
N GLY A 526 8.53 -7.21 -27.29
CA GLY A 526 9.87 -7.37 -27.85
C GLY A 526 10.33 -6.19 -28.72
N GLU A 527 9.41 -5.37 -29.22
CA GLU A 527 9.68 -4.26 -30.13
C GLU A 527 9.58 -2.87 -29.46
N LEU A 528 9.20 -2.81 -28.17
CA LEU A 528 9.08 -1.54 -27.43
C LEU A 528 10.46 -0.91 -27.16
N LYS A 529 10.61 0.40 -27.38
CA LYS A 529 11.84 1.11 -27.01
C LYS A 529 11.96 1.40 -25.51
N GLN A 530 10.82 1.44 -24.79
CA GLN A 530 10.75 1.74 -23.35
C GLN A 530 10.06 0.61 -22.56
N PRO A 531 10.72 -0.56 -22.39
CA PRO A 531 10.14 -1.72 -21.70
C PRO A 531 9.84 -1.48 -20.21
N GLN A 532 10.52 -0.52 -19.58
CA GLN A 532 10.33 -0.15 -18.16
C GLN A 532 8.91 0.31 -17.83
N ASP A 533 8.27 1.05 -18.73
CA ASP A 533 6.94 1.60 -18.48
C ASP A 533 5.89 0.50 -18.57
N ALA A 534 6.05 -0.42 -19.54
CA ALA A 534 5.23 -1.62 -19.64
C ALA A 534 5.34 -2.48 -18.37
N LEU A 535 6.55 -2.65 -17.82
CA LEU A 535 6.75 -3.38 -16.57
C LEU A 535 6.03 -2.70 -15.40
N LYS A 536 6.15 -1.37 -15.24
CA LYS A 536 5.46 -0.62 -14.18
C LYS A 536 3.94 -0.76 -14.27
N ILE A 537 3.39 -0.71 -15.49
CA ILE A 537 1.95 -0.91 -15.74
C ILE A 537 1.51 -2.31 -15.28
N LEU A 538 2.26 -3.35 -15.66
CA LEU A 538 1.96 -4.72 -15.27
C LEU A 538 2.04 -4.93 -13.76
N LEU A 539 3.13 -4.47 -13.13
CA LEU A 539 3.32 -4.65 -11.68
C LEU A 539 2.25 -3.91 -10.88
N SER A 540 1.88 -2.70 -11.29
CA SER A 540 0.79 -1.96 -10.64
C SER A 540 -0.54 -2.71 -10.78
N ASP A 541 -0.86 -3.18 -11.98
CA ASP A 541 -2.12 -3.90 -12.20
C ASP A 541 -2.22 -5.24 -11.44
N ILE A 542 -1.09 -5.94 -11.31
CA ILE A 542 -1.02 -7.20 -10.57
C ILE A 542 -1.04 -6.94 -9.07
N PHE A 543 -0.19 -6.05 -8.54
CA PHE A 543 0.12 -6.03 -7.10
C PHE A 543 -0.41 -4.82 -6.33
N SER A 544 -0.94 -3.78 -7.00
CA SER A 544 -1.58 -2.64 -6.30
C SER A 544 -2.98 -2.99 -5.75
N ARG A 545 -3.45 -4.21 -5.97
CA ARG A 545 -4.73 -4.74 -5.46
C ARG A 545 -4.56 -6.14 -4.88
N SER A 546 -5.29 -6.44 -3.82
CA SER A 546 -5.25 -7.76 -3.18
C SER A 546 -6.13 -8.82 -3.86
N ALA A 547 -7.04 -8.41 -4.75
CA ALA A 547 -7.87 -9.32 -5.53
C ALA A 547 -7.02 -10.11 -6.53
N VAL A 548 -7.34 -11.39 -6.70
CA VAL A 548 -6.74 -12.28 -7.70
C VAL A 548 -7.57 -12.16 -8.99
N ASN A 549 -6.95 -11.99 -10.14
CA ASN A 549 -7.62 -11.87 -11.45
C ASN A 549 -6.99 -12.81 -12.50
N TYR A 550 -7.75 -13.17 -13.54
CA TYR A 550 -7.24 -14.00 -14.64
C TYR A 550 -6.07 -13.34 -15.38
N SER A 551 -6.09 -12.00 -15.45
CA SER A 551 -5.06 -11.16 -16.07
C SER A 551 -3.72 -11.24 -15.32
N ASP A 552 -3.70 -11.55 -14.03
CA ASP A 552 -2.47 -11.60 -13.21
C ASP A 552 -1.44 -12.58 -13.77
N ARG A 553 -1.87 -13.78 -14.16
CA ARG A 553 -0.98 -14.81 -14.72
C ARG A 553 -0.34 -14.34 -16.02
N ASN A 554 -1.16 -13.78 -16.91
CA ASN A 554 -0.68 -13.25 -18.19
C ASN A 554 0.28 -12.08 -17.97
N GLY A 555 0.00 -11.23 -16.98
CA GLY A 555 0.85 -10.11 -16.61
C GLY A 555 2.21 -10.57 -16.07
N LEU A 556 2.27 -11.64 -15.28
CA LEU A 556 3.52 -12.22 -14.79
C LEU A 556 4.35 -12.87 -15.90
N ILE A 557 3.71 -13.50 -16.88
CA ILE A 557 4.39 -14.05 -18.06
C ILE A 557 5.06 -12.90 -18.84
N LEU A 558 4.31 -11.83 -19.15
CA LEU A 558 4.86 -10.65 -19.83
C LEU A 558 5.94 -9.94 -19.01
N SER A 559 5.75 -9.83 -17.69
CA SER A 559 6.74 -9.23 -16.79
C SER A 559 8.03 -10.05 -16.78
N SER A 560 7.95 -11.38 -16.75
CA SER A 560 9.12 -12.27 -16.82
C SER A 560 9.89 -12.15 -18.14
N ILE A 561 9.19 -11.88 -19.24
CA ILE A 561 9.79 -11.60 -20.55
C ILE A 561 10.52 -10.25 -20.53
N LEU A 562 9.92 -9.21 -19.94
CA LEU A 562 10.52 -7.88 -19.81
C LEU A 562 11.80 -7.87 -18.95
N LEU A 563 11.90 -8.77 -17.96
CA LEU A 563 13.11 -8.91 -17.13
C LEU A 563 14.32 -9.47 -17.88
N ARG A 564 14.14 -10.01 -19.09
CA ARG A 564 15.19 -10.73 -19.82
C ARG A 564 15.73 -9.91 -20.98
N THR A 565 17.04 -9.96 -21.18
CA THR A 565 17.72 -9.28 -22.30
C THR A 565 17.59 -10.05 -23.62
N MET A 566 17.29 -11.36 -23.57
CA MET A 566 16.99 -12.17 -24.75
C MET A 566 15.86 -13.16 -24.48
N ASN A 567 14.83 -13.11 -25.31
CA ASN A 567 13.65 -13.98 -25.24
C ASN A 567 13.61 -14.90 -26.45
N ARG A 568 14.20 -16.09 -26.32
CA ARG A 568 14.16 -17.13 -27.37
C ARG A 568 12.74 -17.64 -27.61
N GLU A 569 11.87 -17.47 -26.61
CA GLU A 569 10.49 -17.90 -26.60
C GLU A 569 9.51 -16.86 -27.17
N ALA A 570 9.97 -15.65 -27.55
CA ALA A 570 9.09 -14.55 -27.97
C ALA A 570 8.16 -14.87 -29.16
N ARG A 571 8.49 -15.91 -29.96
CA ARG A 571 7.68 -16.39 -31.09
C ARG A 571 6.95 -17.70 -30.82
N SER A 572 7.06 -18.24 -29.61
CA SER A 572 6.41 -19.49 -29.22
C SER A 572 5.03 -19.19 -28.63
N ASN A 573 4.06 -20.07 -28.90
CA ASN A 573 2.77 -19.99 -28.23
C ASN A 573 2.96 -20.43 -26.78
N ILE A 574 2.93 -19.50 -25.84
CA ILE A 574 3.05 -19.80 -24.42
C ILE A 574 1.73 -19.52 -23.72
N GLU A 575 1.34 -20.49 -22.89
CA GLU A 575 0.32 -20.31 -21.86
C GLU A 575 0.94 -20.29 -20.45
N LEU A 576 2.22 -20.65 -20.34
CA LEU A 576 3.04 -20.71 -19.13
C LEU A 576 4.49 -20.38 -19.49
N THR A 577 5.21 -19.69 -18.61
CA THR A 577 6.64 -19.42 -18.81
C THR A 577 7.43 -20.74 -18.73
N PRO A 578 8.33 -21.07 -19.69
CA PRO A 578 9.13 -22.29 -19.58
C PRO A 578 10.01 -22.33 -18.33
N GLU A 579 10.22 -23.52 -17.76
CA GLU A 579 11.00 -23.69 -16.53
C GLU A 579 12.50 -23.40 -16.76
N GLU A 580 12.96 -23.60 -17.99
CA GLU A 580 14.34 -23.34 -18.44
C GLU A 580 14.77 -21.88 -18.22
N VAL A 581 13.81 -20.96 -18.11
CA VAL A 581 14.05 -19.56 -17.77
C VAL A 581 14.80 -19.41 -16.44
N LEU A 582 14.57 -20.32 -15.48
CA LEU A 582 15.27 -20.33 -14.20
C LEU A 582 16.78 -20.65 -14.31
N LEU A 583 17.21 -21.28 -15.42
CA LEU A 583 18.62 -21.60 -15.67
C LEU A 583 19.42 -20.39 -16.18
N VAL A 584 18.76 -19.31 -16.60
CA VAL A 584 19.39 -18.12 -17.17
C VAL A 584 20.07 -17.30 -16.06
N ARG A 585 21.36 -17.54 -15.80
CA ARG A 585 22.15 -16.76 -14.82
C ARG A 585 22.70 -15.45 -15.39
N LYS A 586 22.98 -15.41 -16.69
CA LYS A 586 23.41 -14.22 -17.44
C LYS A 586 22.33 -13.91 -18.48
N GLY A 587 21.82 -12.68 -18.51
CA GLY A 587 20.75 -12.27 -19.43
C GLY A 587 19.48 -11.71 -18.77
N LEU A 588 19.57 -11.27 -17.51
CA LEU A 588 18.56 -10.43 -16.89
C LEU A 588 18.91 -8.96 -17.07
N ASN A 589 17.90 -8.16 -17.41
CA ASN A 589 18.01 -6.71 -17.45
C ASN A 589 17.97 -6.18 -16.00
N GLN A 590 19.14 -5.76 -15.50
CA GLN A 590 19.30 -5.31 -14.11
C GLN A 590 18.48 -4.05 -13.80
N GLU A 591 18.28 -3.17 -14.78
CA GLU A 591 17.43 -1.98 -14.62
C GLU A 591 15.98 -2.39 -14.36
N MET A 592 15.46 -3.34 -15.13
CA MET A 592 14.10 -3.86 -14.94
C MET A 592 13.94 -4.61 -13.61
N VAL A 593 14.97 -5.37 -13.22
CA VAL A 593 15.00 -6.04 -11.91
C VAL A 593 14.92 -5.01 -10.78
N GLN A 594 15.70 -3.92 -10.85
CA GLN A 594 15.66 -2.86 -9.85
C GLN A 594 14.29 -2.19 -9.79
N VAL A 595 13.66 -1.90 -10.95
CA VAL A 595 12.31 -1.35 -11.03
C VAL A 595 11.30 -2.25 -10.30
N ALA A 596 11.40 -3.58 -10.47
CA ALA A 596 10.52 -4.51 -9.79
C ALA A 596 10.78 -4.59 -8.27
N LEU A 597 12.04 -4.59 -7.84
CA LEU A 597 12.42 -4.59 -6.43
C LEU A 597 11.92 -3.32 -5.71
N ASP A 598 12.12 -2.15 -6.32
CA ASP A 598 11.65 -0.87 -5.78
C ASP A 598 10.12 -0.84 -5.65
N PHE A 599 9.40 -1.42 -6.63
CA PHE A 599 7.95 -1.56 -6.56
C PHE A 599 7.52 -2.44 -5.38
N PHE A 600 8.20 -3.58 -5.20
CA PHE A 600 7.85 -4.57 -4.18
C PHE A 600 8.13 -4.08 -2.77
N GLU A 601 9.19 -3.30 -2.59
CA GLU A 601 9.51 -2.68 -1.30
C GLU A 601 8.43 -1.68 -0.87
N LYS A 602 7.95 -0.88 -1.83
CA LYS A 602 6.88 0.11 -1.61
C LYS A 602 5.52 -0.55 -1.35
N ASN A 603 5.22 -1.66 -2.02
CA ASN A 603 3.90 -2.31 -1.99
C ASN A 603 3.88 -3.63 -1.19
N HIS A 604 4.82 -3.81 -0.26
CA HIS A 604 5.06 -5.09 0.43
C HIS A 604 3.81 -5.68 1.10
N GLU A 605 3.01 -4.87 1.78
CA GLU A 605 1.81 -5.35 2.47
C GLU A 605 0.71 -5.83 1.51
N LEU A 606 0.42 -5.05 0.45
CA LEU A 606 -0.56 -5.43 -0.57
C LEU A 606 -0.15 -6.73 -1.26
N LEU A 607 1.15 -6.87 -1.52
CA LEU A 607 1.73 -8.09 -2.06
C LEU A 607 1.46 -9.29 -1.14
N MET A 608 1.81 -9.20 0.15
CA MET A 608 1.56 -10.28 1.12
C MET A 608 0.07 -10.65 1.23
N ARG A 609 -0.81 -9.66 1.20
CA ARG A 609 -2.26 -9.87 1.23
C ARG A 609 -2.76 -10.59 -0.03
N LYS A 610 -2.25 -10.23 -1.21
CA LYS A 610 -2.59 -10.92 -2.47
C LYS A 610 -2.16 -12.39 -2.43
N PHE A 611 -0.98 -12.70 -1.89
CA PHE A 611 -0.54 -14.09 -1.71
C PHE A 611 -1.42 -14.89 -0.77
N ARG A 612 -1.84 -14.28 0.34
CA ARG A 612 -2.78 -14.92 1.25
C ARG A 612 -4.09 -15.23 0.54
N ASN A 613 -4.69 -14.24 -0.12
CA ASN A 613 -5.95 -14.42 -0.84
C ASN A 613 -5.84 -15.53 -1.91
N LEU A 614 -4.72 -15.58 -2.64
CA LEU A 614 -4.42 -16.64 -3.61
C LEU A 614 -4.35 -18.02 -2.96
N THR A 615 -3.63 -18.14 -1.84
CA THR A 615 -3.42 -19.42 -1.14
C THR A 615 -4.71 -19.90 -0.48
N GLU A 616 -5.46 -19.00 0.17
CA GLU A 616 -6.76 -19.33 0.76
C GLU A 616 -7.78 -19.73 -0.30
N ALA A 617 -7.80 -19.05 -1.45
CA ALA A 617 -8.66 -19.44 -2.57
C ALA A 617 -8.32 -20.85 -3.05
N LEU A 618 -7.03 -21.20 -3.13
CA LEU A 618 -6.60 -22.54 -3.51
C LEU A 618 -7.06 -23.59 -2.49
N LEU A 619 -6.83 -23.36 -1.20
CA LEU A 619 -7.21 -24.32 -0.15
C LEU A 619 -8.74 -24.50 -0.05
N LYS A 620 -9.52 -23.44 -0.29
CA LYS A 620 -11.00 -23.50 -0.27
C LYS A 620 -11.61 -24.07 -1.55
N SER A 621 -10.87 -24.07 -2.67
CA SER A 621 -11.37 -24.52 -3.97
C SER A 621 -11.60 -26.04 -4.06
N SER A 622 -11.07 -26.82 -3.11
CA SER A 622 -11.28 -28.26 -3.02
C SER A 622 -12.60 -28.66 -2.34
N ASP A 623 -13.30 -27.73 -1.69
CA ASP A 623 -14.46 -28.00 -0.79
C ASP A 623 -15.84 -27.68 -1.42
N ARG A 624 -15.93 -27.33 -2.72
CA ARG A 624 -17.14 -26.66 -3.26
C ARG A 624 -17.74 -27.30 -4.52
N ASP A 625 -19.07 -27.39 -4.52
CA ASP A 625 -19.90 -27.79 -5.67
C ASP A 625 -19.73 -26.82 -6.85
N GLU A 626 -19.60 -27.37 -8.07
CA GLU A 626 -19.36 -26.67 -9.36
C GLU A 626 -20.42 -25.62 -9.77
N SER A 627 -21.46 -25.41 -8.97
CA SER A 627 -22.64 -24.58 -9.28
C SER A 627 -22.46 -23.06 -9.18
N GLN A 628 -21.32 -22.55 -8.70
CA GLN A 628 -21.02 -21.10 -8.69
C GLN A 628 -20.06 -20.73 -9.84
N GLY A 629 -20.63 -20.41 -11.01
CA GLY A 629 -19.94 -20.21 -12.29
C GLY A 629 -19.01 -18.99 -12.42
N ASP A 630 -18.42 -18.50 -11.33
CA ASP A 630 -17.49 -17.35 -11.34
C ASP A 630 -16.22 -17.55 -10.47
N GLU A 631 -16.08 -18.70 -9.79
CA GLU A 631 -14.90 -18.99 -8.96
C GLU A 631 -13.73 -19.58 -9.78
N LYS A 632 -12.51 -19.13 -9.47
CA LYS A 632 -11.29 -19.51 -10.19
C LYS A 632 -10.89 -20.94 -9.85
N GLN A 633 -10.84 -21.82 -10.85
CA GLN A 633 -10.48 -23.24 -10.68
C GLN A 633 -9.09 -23.45 -10.03
N PRO A 634 -8.89 -24.50 -9.22
CA PRO A 634 -7.62 -24.80 -8.55
C PRO A 634 -6.42 -24.80 -9.51
N ARG A 635 -6.60 -25.40 -10.70
CA ARG A 635 -5.62 -25.38 -11.79
C ARG A 635 -5.11 -23.98 -12.16
N PHE A 636 -5.99 -23.00 -12.25
CA PHE A 636 -5.59 -21.62 -12.56
C PHE A 636 -4.75 -21.04 -11.43
N LEU A 637 -5.16 -21.26 -10.17
CA LEU A 637 -4.48 -20.74 -8.99
C LEU A 637 -3.06 -21.34 -8.83
N LEU A 638 -2.91 -22.66 -9.06
CA LEU A 638 -1.61 -23.34 -9.08
C LEU A 638 -0.69 -22.79 -10.19
N TYR A 639 -1.23 -22.52 -11.37
CA TYR A 639 -0.47 -21.89 -12.46
C TYR A 639 -0.10 -20.45 -12.14
N LEU A 640 -0.97 -19.69 -11.49
CA LEU A 640 -0.65 -18.34 -11.05
C LEU A 640 0.50 -18.37 -10.02
N GLN A 641 0.42 -19.23 -9.00
CA GLN A 641 1.52 -19.41 -8.04
C GLN A 641 2.83 -19.81 -8.74
N ARG A 642 2.78 -20.68 -9.75
CA ARG A 642 3.94 -21.06 -10.56
C ARG A 642 4.58 -19.87 -11.26
N GLU A 643 3.79 -19.01 -11.92
CA GLU A 643 4.33 -17.83 -12.59
C GLU A 643 4.91 -16.82 -11.60
N ILE A 644 4.31 -16.72 -10.41
CA ILE A 644 4.84 -15.87 -9.35
C ILE A 644 6.21 -16.37 -8.88
N VAL A 645 6.35 -17.68 -8.61
CA VAL A 645 7.61 -18.31 -8.21
C VAL A 645 8.71 -18.06 -9.24
N ILE A 646 8.39 -18.17 -10.53
CA ILE A 646 9.35 -17.88 -11.60
C ILE A 646 9.76 -16.41 -11.55
N PHE A 647 8.79 -15.49 -11.54
CA PHE A 647 9.08 -14.06 -11.49
C PHE A 647 9.96 -13.70 -10.29
N PHE A 648 9.67 -14.28 -9.11
CA PHE A 648 10.38 -14.06 -7.85
C PHE A 648 11.83 -14.52 -7.91
N ALA A 649 12.06 -15.70 -8.49
CA ALA A 649 13.40 -16.22 -8.70
C ALA A 649 14.23 -15.35 -9.68
N LEU A 650 13.57 -14.65 -10.62
CA LEU A 650 14.25 -13.75 -11.55
C LEU A 650 14.62 -12.42 -10.90
N ILE A 651 13.75 -11.83 -10.09
CA ILE A 651 14.02 -10.53 -9.45
C ILE A 651 14.92 -10.65 -8.21
N GLY A 652 14.85 -11.77 -7.48
CA GLY A 652 15.59 -11.93 -6.22
C GLY A 652 14.92 -11.23 -5.03
N GLY A 653 15.68 -11.03 -3.95
CA GLY A 653 15.26 -10.34 -2.73
C GLY A 653 14.76 -11.28 -1.62
N GLU A 654 14.91 -10.83 -0.38
CA GLU A 654 14.64 -11.62 0.83
C GLU A 654 13.17 -12.06 0.93
N ALA A 655 12.23 -11.14 0.69
CA ALA A 655 10.81 -11.46 0.73
C ALA A 655 10.41 -12.50 -0.35
N ALA A 656 10.98 -12.38 -1.55
CA ALA A 656 10.73 -13.32 -2.64
C ALA A 656 11.27 -14.71 -2.31
N GLN A 657 12.50 -14.79 -1.79
CA GLN A 657 13.12 -16.02 -1.33
C GLN A 657 12.31 -16.71 -0.23
N SER A 658 11.85 -15.95 0.78
CA SER A 658 11.07 -16.48 1.89
C SER A 658 9.70 -17.01 1.44
N ILE A 659 9.02 -16.33 0.52
CA ILE A 659 7.76 -16.82 -0.07
C ILE A 659 8.00 -18.11 -0.87
N VAL A 660 9.02 -18.15 -1.72
CA VAL A 660 9.36 -19.36 -2.50
C VAL A 660 9.72 -20.52 -1.56
N LEU A 661 10.49 -20.27 -0.50
CA LEU A 661 10.81 -21.29 0.51
C LEU A 661 9.53 -21.84 1.16
N ALA A 662 8.60 -20.97 1.57
CA ALA A 662 7.34 -21.40 2.18
C ALA A 662 6.46 -22.22 1.21
N ILE A 663 6.46 -21.88 -0.09
CA ILE A 663 5.81 -22.68 -1.14
C ILE A 663 6.47 -24.05 -1.27
N VAL A 664 7.81 -24.13 -1.29
CA VAL A 664 8.53 -25.41 -1.36
C VAL A 664 8.17 -26.30 -0.17
N ARG A 665 8.05 -25.74 1.04
CA ARG A 665 7.68 -26.53 2.21
C ARG A 665 6.22 -27.01 2.17
N GLU A 666 5.27 -26.14 1.78
CA GLU A 666 3.86 -26.52 1.65
C GLU A 666 3.66 -27.66 0.63
N PHE A 667 4.20 -27.51 -0.58
CA PHE A 667 3.98 -28.49 -1.65
C PHE A 667 4.99 -29.65 -1.62
N GLY A 668 6.10 -29.50 -0.88
CA GLY A 668 7.10 -30.55 -0.66
C GLY A 668 6.72 -31.51 0.46
N ASN A 669 5.62 -31.25 1.17
CA ASN A 669 5.13 -32.09 2.24
C ASN A 669 3.80 -32.76 1.85
N PRO A 670 3.75 -34.08 1.58
CA PRO A 670 2.53 -34.78 1.16
C PRO A 670 1.45 -34.84 2.25
N THR A 671 1.77 -34.46 3.50
CA THR A 671 0.82 -34.34 4.60
C THR A 671 0.35 -32.90 4.83
N SER A 672 0.68 -31.97 3.94
CA SER A 672 0.32 -30.56 4.09
C SER A 672 -1.17 -30.31 3.93
N SER A 673 -1.60 -29.11 4.32
CA SER A 673 -3.00 -28.71 4.24
C SER A 673 -3.57 -28.86 2.83
N PHE A 674 -2.79 -28.57 1.80
CA PHE A 674 -3.20 -28.70 0.41
C PHE A 674 -3.52 -30.15 0.00
N TYR A 675 -2.74 -31.13 0.45
CA TYR A 675 -3.01 -32.54 0.10
C TYR A 675 -4.12 -33.14 0.96
N ASN A 676 -4.29 -32.65 2.19
CA ASN A 676 -5.35 -33.09 3.10
C ASN A 676 -6.75 -32.67 2.64
N THR A 677 -6.89 -31.66 1.76
CA THR A 677 -8.18 -31.33 1.13
C THR A 677 -8.60 -32.31 0.04
N GLN A 678 -7.84 -33.39 -0.17
CA GLN A 678 -8.09 -34.42 -1.19
C GLN A 678 -8.28 -33.82 -2.59
N PRO A 679 -7.27 -33.08 -3.10
CA PRO A 679 -7.36 -32.44 -4.40
C PRO A 679 -7.58 -33.47 -5.52
N GLU A 680 -8.25 -33.04 -6.59
CA GLU A 680 -8.48 -33.91 -7.73
C GLU A 680 -7.16 -34.41 -8.34
N LYS A 681 -7.22 -35.56 -9.03
CA LYS A 681 -6.07 -36.16 -9.71
C LYS A 681 -5.34 -35.18 -10.64
N ALA A 682 -6.11 -34.34 -11.34
CA ALA A 682 -5.55 -33.33 -12.23
C ALA A 682 -4.74 -32.29 -11.45
N ASP A 683 -5.21 -31.87 -10.28
CA ASP A 683 -4.56 -30.85 -9.45
C ASP A 683 -3.29 -31.36 -8.76
N LEU A 684 -3.26 -32.64 -8.36
CA LEU A 684 -2.04 -33.29 -7.87
C LEU A 684 -0.88 -33.17 -8.86
N LYS A 685 -1.16 -33.36 -10.15
CA LYS A 685 -0.16 -33.21 -11.21
C LYS A 685 0.34 -31.75 -11.31
N HIS A 686 -0.56 -30.77 -11.25
CA HIS A 686 -0.18 -29.35 -11.31
C HIS A 686 0.58 -28.90 -10.04
N ALA A 687 0.23 -29.43 -8.87
CA ALA A 687 0.93 -29.19 -7.62
C ALA A 687 2.37 -29.73 -7.65
N LEU A 688 2.58 -30.94 -8.19
CA LEU A 688 3.92 -31.50 -8.39
C LEU A 688 4.74 -30.69 -9.40
N GLN A 689 4.12 -30.09 -10.42
CA GLN A 689 4.80 -29.14 -11.32
C GLN A 689 5.23 -27.88 -10.59
N LEU A 690 4.35 -27.32 -9.77
CA LEU A 690 4.67 -26.16 -8.94
C LEU A 690 5.84 -26.49 -8.00
N LEU A 691 5.84 -27.64 -7.33
CA LEU A 691 6.94 -28.09 -6.49
C LEU A 691 8.27 -28.15 -7.26
N GLN A 692 8.28 -28.78 -8.44
CA GLN A 692 9.48 -28.88 -9.28
C GLN A 692 10.06 -27.50 -9.61
N VAL A 693 9.20 -26.57 -10.04
CA VAL A 693 9.58 -25.19 -10.40
C VAL A 693 10.06 -24.43 -9.16
N SER A 694 9.37 -24.58 -8.02
CA SER A 694 9.71 -23.92 -6.76
C SER A 694 11.05 -24.39 -6.19
N VAL A 695 11.37 -25.67 -6.27
CA VAL A 695 12.69 -26.20 -5.87
C VAL A 695 13.80 -25.61 -6.75
N ARG A 696 13.58 -25.57 -8.06
CA ARG A 696 14.56 -24.98 -8.99
C ARG A 696 14.73 -23.48 -8.78
N ALA A 697 13.64 -22.77 -8.50
CA ALA A 697 13.65 -21.38 -8.09
C ALA A 697 14.42 -21.18 -6.78
N LEU A 698 14.18 -22.02 -5.77
CA LEU A 698 14.85 -21.94 -4.48
C LEU A 698 16.37 -22.14 -4.61
N ARG A 699 16.81 -23.10 -5.43
CA ARG A 699 18.25 -23.31 -5.72
C ARG A 699 18.89 -22.07 -6.33
N ARG A 700 18.16 -21.32 -7.16
CA ARG A 700 18.69 -20.11 -7.81
C ARG A 700 19.06 -19.02 -6.81
N PHE A 701 18.42 -18.96 -5.65
CA PHE A 701 18.78 -18.01 -4.57
C PHE A 701 20.07 -18.39 -3.85
N GLU A 702 20.66 -19.57 -4.11
CA GLU A 702 21.89 -20.06 -3.47
C GLU A 702 21.78 -20.11 -1.93
N ASN A 703 20.58 -20.40 -1.41
CA ASN A 703 20.32 -20.50 0.02
C ASN A 703 20.94 -21.78 0.61
N PRO A 704 21.92 -21.70 1.53
CA PRO A 704 22.56 -22.88 2.12
C PRO A 704 21.59 -23.77 2.92
N HIS A 705 20.50 -23.20 3.43
CA HIS A 705 19.49 -23.94 4.19
C HIS A 705 18.50 -24.71 3.30
N ALA A 706 18.58 -24.57 1.97
CA ALA A 706 17.70 -25.25 1.04
C ALA A 706 18.13 -26.69 0.72
N GLU A 707 19.41 -27.03 0.88
CA GLU A 707 19.93 -28.37 0.51
C GLU A 707 19.30 -29.48 1.34
N GLY A 708 19.26 -29.33 2.68
CA GLY A 708 18.61 -30.32 3.56
C GLY A 708 17.11 -30.49 3.29
N LEU A 709 16.43 -29.40 2.90
CA LEU A 709 15.01 -29.45 2.55
C LEU A 709 14.76 -30.28 1.28
N PHE A 710 15.67 -30.25 0.31
CA PHE A 710 15.51 -31.05 -0.92
C PHE A 710 15.66 -32.54 -0.64
N ASP A 711 16.60 -32.93 0.22
CA ASP A 711 16.77 -34.32 0.65
C ASP A 711 15.55 -34.82 1.41
N GLU A 712 14.98 -34.00 2.30
CA GLU A 712 13.72 -34.30 2.99
C GLU A 712 12.55 -34.53 2.02
N ILE A 713 12.41 -33.70 0.97
CA ILE A 713 11.36 -33.88 -0.04
C ILE A 713 11.56 -35.18 -0.83
N ILE A 714 12.80 -35.48 -1.22
CA ILE A 714 13.12 -36.72 -1.96
C ILE A 714 12.83 -37.96 -1.09
N ALA A 715 13.13 -37.90 0.21
CA ALA A 715 12.87 -39.01 1.13
C ALA A 715 11.37 -39.35 1.27
N LYS A 716 10.48 -38.41 0.97
CA LYS A 716 9.02 -38.56 1.02
C LYS A 716 8.40 -39.13 -0.26
N GLU A 717 9.20 -39.66 -1.19
CA GLU A 717 8.73 -40.23 -2.48
C GLU A 717 7.58 -41.23 -2.29
N SER A 718 7.71 -42.16 -1.34
CA SER A 718 6.68 -43.16 -1.08
C SER A 718 5.35 -42.55 -0.65
N ASP A 719 5.38 -41.42 0.07
CA ASP A 719 4.18 -40.78 0.59
C ASP A 719 3.48 -39.96 -0.49
N PHE A 720 4.24 -39.34 -1.40
CA PHE A 720 3.67 -38.73 -2.61
C PHE A 720 2.99 -39.75 -3.53
N ILE A 721 3.54 -40.97 -3.65
CA ILE A 721 2.91 -42.05 -4.42
C ILE A 721 1.56 -42.44 -3.82
N LYS A 722 1.46 -42.53 -2.48
CA LYS A 722 0.23 -42.90 -1.77
C LYS A 722 -0.92 -41.89 -1.90
N LEU A 723 -0.65 -40.66 -2.36
CA LEU A 723 -1.71 -39.66 -2.58
C LEU A 723 -2.71 -40.08 -3.67
N ASN A 724 -2.33 -40.98 -4.57
CA ASN A 724 -3.20 -41.50 -5.62
C ASN A 724 -2.66 -42.82 -6.18
N ASP A 725 -3.46 -43.88 -6.12
CA ASP A 725 -3.10 -45.24 -6.55
C ASP A 725 -2.98 -45.44 -8.08
N ASP A 726 -3.08 -44.37 -8.87
CA ASP A 726 -2.94 -44.41 -10.32
C ASP A 726 -1.47 -44.65 -10.76
N PRO A 727 -1.16 -45.69 -11.55
CA PRO A 727 0.21 -45.95 -12.04
C PRO A 727 0.82 -44.78 -12.83
N SER A 728 -0.01 -43.96 -13.46
CA SER A 728 0.43 -42.75 -14.17
C SER A 728 0.88 -41.64 -13.20
N HIS A 729 0.27 -41.58 -12.00
CA HIS A 729 0.68 -40.68 -10.91
C HIS A 729 2.02 -41.13 -10.33
N GLU A 730 2.18 -42.41 -10.01
CA GLU A 730 3.45 -42.97 -9.52
C GLU A 730 4.61 -42.65 -10.48
N SER A 731 4.40 -42.90 -11.78
CA SER A 731 5.37 -42.60 -12.83
C SER A 731 5.67 -41.09 -12.94
N TYR A 732 4.72 -40.23 -12.59
CA TYR A 732 4.90 -38.79 -12.59
C TYR A 732 5.66 -38.29 -11.36
N VAL A 733 5.33 -38.78 -10.17
CA VAL A 733 6.05 -38.50 -8.92
C VAL A 733 7.53 -38.88 -9.05
N LYS A 734 7.83 -40.11 -9.50
CA LYS A 734 9.21 -40.58 -9.72
C LYS A 734 9.99 -39.68 -10.67
N ARG A 735 9.34 -39.18 -11.71
CA ARG A 735 9.95 -38.26 -12.69
C ARG A 735 10.24 -36.89 -12.08
N VAL A 736 9.29 -36.32 -11.34
CA VAL A 736 9.43 -35.01 -10.71
C VAL A 736 10.51 -35.05 -9.64
N LEU A 737 10.46 -36.01 -8.72
CA LEU A 737 11.47 -36.16 -7.67
C LEU A 737 12.84 -36.55 -8.24
N GLY A 738 12.87 -37.35 -9.31
CA GLY A 738 14.10 -37.62 -10.06
C GLY A 738 14.74 -36.36 -10.65
N ARG A 739 13.93 -35.40 -11.15
CA ARG A 739 14.41 -34.09 -11.61
C ARG A 739 14.88 -33.22 -10.45
N ILE A 740 14.17 -33.23 -9.33
CA ILE A 740 14.61 -32.53 -8.11
C ILE A 740 15.97 -33.06 -7.68
N ARG A 741 16.20 -34.38 -7.70
CA ARG A 741 17.50 -35.00 -7.39
C ARG A 741 18.62 -34.58 -8.34
N GLN A 742 18.33 -34.28 -9.61
CA GLN A 742 19.32 -33.73 -10.55
C GLN A 742 19.62 -32.24 -10.29
N VAL A 743 18.72 -31.59 -9.55
CA VAL A 743 18.80 -30.19 -9.14
C VAL A 743 19.30 -30.07 -7.69
N VAL A 744 19.55 -31.16 -6.96
CA VAL A 744 20.44 -31.17 -5.78
C VAL A 744 21.84 -31.45 -6.30
#